data_AF-A0A6F8ZV61-F1
#
_entry.id   AF-A0A6F8ZV61-F1
#
_cell.length_a   1.000
_cell.length_b   1.000
_cell.length_c   1.000
_cell.angle_alpha   90.00
_cell.angle_beta   90.00
_cell.angle_gamma   90.00
#
_symmetry.space_group_name_H-M   'P 1'
#
loop_
_entity.id
_entity.type
_entity.pdbx_description
1 polymer ?
#
loop_
_entity_poly.entity_id
_entity_poly.type
_entity_poly.pdbx_seq_one_letter_code
_entity_poly.pdbx_strand_id
1 'polypeptide(L)'
;MGHQDLLRPHHRTMGLTLTDRQHRTAVFVTPSSSSRVLLLLLQVMKTYHMYHTESISAESKLKDAEKQEEKQFSKSGDLNVHLLRHEDRPQRRSSVRKIEKMKEKRQAKYSENKLKCTKARNDYLLNLAATNAVVAKYYIHDVSDMIDCCDLGYHASLARTFRTYLSAEYNLETSRHEGLDIVENAVDNLDSRSDKHKIMDMHNQVFCPPMRFEYLPHMGDEVCQVSAQQPVQTELLMRYHQLQSRLTMLKIQNEEVRKTLDATMQTLQDMLTVEDFDVSDAFQHSRSTESIKSVASETYMSKLNVAKRRANQQETEVFYFTKFKEFLNGSNLIIKLQAKHDLLKQTLGEGERAECGTTRPPTLPPKPQKMRKPRPRSIYNHKLFNGNMETFIKDSGQPIPLVVESCIRHINLYGLQQQGIFRVPGSQVEVNDIKNSFERGEDPLIEDQNEHDINSVAGVLKLYFRGLENPLFPKERFLDLISTIKLESGAERAHHVQQIIVTLPRTVIIVMRYLFAFLNHLSQYSDENMMDPYNLAICFGPTLMPIPDGQDPVAIQAHVNEVIKTIIIHNEVIFPSHLTAPTVSQAPSMRLTTGPSHTPVMTVSNMGFLYFFRHSVEERDSKRVPWDFLLCAFCIFLFLLRALTE
;
A
#
# COMPACT_ATOMS: atom_id res chain seq x y z
N MET A 1 11.38 15.56 16.30
CA MET A 1 12.11 16.81 16.01
C MET A 1 13.43 16.41 15.38
N GLY A 2 13.76 16.96 14.19
CA GLY A 2 14.99 16.68 13.45
C GLY A 2 14.76 15.76 12.24
N HIS A 3 15.30 16.15 11.08
CA HIS A 3 15.28 15.48 9.77
C HIS A 3 14.11 15.75 8.81
N GLN A 4 13.84 17.03 8.49
CA GLN A 4 13.14 17.42 7.25
C GLN A 4 13.91 18.41 6.35
N ASP A 5 15.19 18.70 6.64
CA ASP A 5 15.93 19.79 5.97
C ASP A 5 16.99 19.37 4.92
N LEU A 6 17.00 18.14 4.41
CA LEU A 6 18.06 17.66 3.50
C LEU A 6 17.73 17.64 2.00
N LEU A 7 16.56 18.15 1.58
CA LEU A 7 16.16 18.22 0.17
C LEU A 7 15.73 19.62 -0.28
N ARG A 8 16.45 20.67 0.13
CA ARG A 8 16.51 21.90 -0.68
C ARG A 8 17.68 21.79 -1.64
N PRO A 9 17.46 21.70 -2.96
CA PRO A 9 18.53 21.98 -3.91
C PRO A 9 18.91 23.44 -3.68
N HIS A 10 20.07 23.67 -3.05
CA HIS A 10 20.66 24.99 -2.97
C HIS A 10 20.67 25.59 -4.38
N HIS A 11 20.00 26.73 -4.54
CA HIS A 11 19.99 27.55 -5.74
C HIS A 11 21.41 27.68 -6.33
N ARG A 12 21.73 26.82 -7.30
CA ARG A 12 22.87 26.97 -8.22
C ARG A 12 22.42 27.00 -9.67
N THR A 13 21.15 27.32 -9.93
CA THR A 13 20.63 27.58 -11.27
C THR A 13 21.16 28.90 -11.86
N MET A 14 21.73 29.79 -11.05
CA MET A 14 22.34 31.05 -11.52
C MET A 14 23.66 30.85 -12.31
N GLY A 15 24.29 29.67 -12.24
CA GLY A 15 25.55 29.41 -12.96
C GLY A 15 25.36 29.17 -14.46
N LEU A 16 24.28 28.50 -14.86
CA LEU A 16 24.00 28.14 -16.26
C LEU A 16 23.50 29.33 -17.09
N THR A 17 22.79 30.28 -16.47
CA THR A 17 22.21 31.43 -17.18
C THR A 17 23.24 32.51 -17.51
N LEU A 18 24.31 32.63 -16.70
CA LEU A 18 25.37 33.60 -16.94
C LEU A 18 26.32 33.13 -18.04
N THR A 19 26.65 31.82 -18.05
CA THR A 19 27.45 31.19 -19.10
C THR A 19 26.70 31.19 -20.43
N ASP A 20 25.42 30.81 -20.49
CA ASP A 20 24.63 30.82 -21.75
C ASP A 20 24.58 32.23 -22.41
N ARG A 21 24.44 33.30 -21.62
CA ARG A 21 24.52 34.68 -22.16
C ARG A 21 25.91 35.02 -22.73
N GLN A 22 26.98 34.58 -22.08
CA GLN A 22 28.35 34.83 -22.54
C GLN A 22 28.71 33.97 -23.77
N HIS A 23 28.27 32.72 -23.81
CA HIS A 23 28.43 31.83 -24.96
C HIS A 23 27.67 32.37 -26.19
N ARG A 24 26.41 32.79 -26.04
CA ARG A 24 25.68 33.46 -27.13
C ARG A 24 26.43 34.67 -27.66
N THR A 25 27.00 35.49 -26.78
CA THR A 25 27.77 36.67 -27.19
C THR A 25 29.00 36.28 -28.02
N ALA A 26 29.75 35.24 -27.62
CA ALA A 26 30.88 34.72 -28.39
C ALA A 26 30.44 34.15 -29.75
N VAL A 27 29.33 33.40 -29.77
CA VAL A 27 28.71 32.81 -30.97
C VAL A 27 28.27 33.88 -31.97
N PHE A 28 27.90 35.08 -31.54
CA PHE A 28 27.52 36.18 -32.45
C PHE A 28 28.73 37.02 -32.91
N VAL A 29 29.85 37.03 -32.18
CA VAL A 29 31.05 37.83 -32.50
C VAL A 29 31.92 37.18 -33.59
N THR A 30 31.99 35.85 -33.64
CA THR A 30 32.80 35.13 -34.65
C THR A 30 32.22 35.19 -36.08
N PRO A 31 30.92 35.01 -36.34
CA PRO A 31 30.35 35.07 -37.70
C PRO A 31 30.29 36.51 -38.24
N SER A 32 30.13 37.50 -37.35
CA SER A 32 30.16 38.91 -37.70
C SER A 32 31.55 39.37 -38.13
N SER A 33 32.61 38.79 -37.54
CA SER A 33 33.99 39.03 -37.97
C SER A 33 34.28 38.40 -39.34
N SER A 34 33.84 37.17 -39.60
CA SER A 34 33.96 36.51 -40.91
C SER A 34 33.18 37.24 -42.01
N SER A 35 31.99 37.76 -41.69
CA SER A 35 31.17 38.57 -42.62
C SER A 35 31.84 39.88 -43.01
N ARG A 36 32.56 40.53 -42.08
CA ARG A 36 33.34 41.75 -42.37
C ARG A 36 34.48 41.49 -43.34
N VAL A 37 35.15 40.34 -43.24
CA VAL A 37 36.24 39.96 -44.15
C VAL A 37 35.72 39.70 -45.56
N LEU A 38 34.57 39.06 -45.71
CA LEU A 38 33.90 38.86 -47.01
C LEU A 38 33.49 40.19 -47.67
N LEU A 39 32.97 41.15 -46.90
CA LEU A 39 32.62 42.48 -47.39
C LEU A 39 33.87 43.26 -47.86
N LEU A 40 34.98 43.15 -47.13
CA LEU A 40 36.25 43.76 -47.51
C LEU A 40 36.76 43.18 -48.84
N LEU A 41 36.68 41.85 -49.03
CA LEU A 41 37.07 41.19 -50.27
C LEU A 41 36.28 41.73 -51.48
N LEU A 42 34.97 41.91 -51.33
CA LEU A 42 34.11 42.47 -52.38
C LEU A 42 34.52 43.91 -52.74
N GLN A 43 34.94 44.72 -51.78
CA GLN A 43 35.40 46.09 -52.02
C GLN A 43 36.74 46.13 -52.76
N VAL A 44 37.70 45.30 -52.34
CA VAL A 44 39.03 45.22 -52.99
C VAL A 44 38.90 44.67 -54.42
N MET A 45 38.02 43.68 -54.63
CA MET A 45 37.71 43.15 -55.96
C MET A 45 37.13 44.21 -56.91
N LYS A 46 36.17 45.03 -56.43
CA LYS A 46 35.61 46.15 -57.22
C LYS A 46 36.67 47.15 -57.62
N THR A 47 37.58 47.47 -56.70
CA THR A 47 38.70 48.41 -56.93
C THR A 47 39.66 47.88 -57.98
N TYR A 48 39.99 46.58 -57.93
CA TYR A 48 40.78 45.92 -58.95
C TYR A 48 40.09 45.97 -60.34
N HIS A 49 38.81 45.63 -60.42
CA HIS A 49 38.06 45.66 -61.69
C HIS A 49 38.07 47.05 -62.33
N MET A 50 37.86 48.10 -61.53
CA MET A 50 37.90 49.49 -62.01
C MET A 50 39.26 49.83 -62.63
N TYR A 51 40.36 49.61 -61.90
CA TYR A 51 41.71 49.90 -62.42
C TYR A 51 42.11 49.00 -63.59
N HIS A 52 41.60 47.77 -63.64
CA HIS A 52 41.81 46.87 -64.77
C HIS A 52 41.16 47.42 -66.04
N THR A 53 39.89 47.87 -65.96
CA THR A 53 39.20 48.51 -67.08
C THR A 53 39.90 49.80 -67.54
N GLU A 54 40.36 50.63 -66.60
CA GLU A 54 41.12 51.85 -66.91
C GLU A 54 42.47 51.55 -67.58
N SER A 55 43.14 50.47 -67.19
CA SER A 55 44.39 50.01 -67.80
C SER A 55 44.16 49.52 -69.24
N ILE A 56 43.12 48.72 -69.47
CA ILE A 56 42.75 48.24 -70.81
C ILE A 56 42.37 49.42 -71.73
N SER A 57 41.60 50.38 -71.22
CA SER A 57 41.25 51.58 -71.99
C SER A 57 42.47 52.43 -72.36
N ALA A 58 43.41 52.61 -71.43
CA ALA A 58 44.67 53.31 -71.69
C ALA A 58 45.54 52.55 -72.71
N GLU A 59 45.58 51.22 -72.63
CA GLU A 59 46.29 50.36 -73.59
C GLU A 59 45.71 50.47 -75.01
N SER A 60 44.38 50.45 -75.15
CA SER A 60 43.73 50.64 -76.45
C SER A 60 44.07 51.99 -77.05
N LYS A 61 44.04 53.07 -76.26
CA LYS A 61 44.40 54.42 -76.71
C LYS A 61 45.87 54.51 -77.10
N LEU A 62 46.77 53.82 -76.38
CA LEU A 62 48.19 53.75 -76.73
C LEU A 62 48.39 53.03 -78.07
N LYS A 63 47.78 51.84 -78.25
CA LYS A 63 47.80 51.07 -79.50
C LYS A 63 47.26 51.88 -80.69
N ASP A 64 46.22 52.68 -80.49
CA ASP A 64 45.70 53.57 -81.53
C ASP A 64 46.67 54.70 -81.89
N ALA A 65 47.44 55.22 -80.92
CA ALA A 65 48.48 56.22 -81.19
C ALA A 65 49.69 55.60 -81.90
N GLU A 66 50.08 54.39 -81.53
CA GLU A 66 51.13 53.60 -82.22
C GLU A 66 50.74 53.36 -83.69
N LYS A 67 49.49 52.95 -83.95
CA LYS A 67 48.97 52.80 -85.33
C LYS A 67 48.92 54.12 -86.10
N GLN A 68 48.67 55.26 -85.44
CA GLN A 68 48.67 56.58 -86.08
C GLN A 68 50.08 57.05 -86.44
N GLU A 69 51.07 56.72 -85.60
CA GLU A 69 52.49 56.92 -85.87
C GLU A 69 52.95 56.06 -87.06
N GLU A 70 52.63 54.77 -87.06
CA GLU A 70 52.91 53.85 -88.18
C GLU A 70 52.31 54.35 -89.50
N LYS A 71 51.04 54.79 -89.50
CA LYS A 71 50.37 55.35 -90.69
C LYS A 71 51.01 56.63 -91.23
N GLN A 72 51.63 57.47 -90.40
CA GLN A 72 52.37 58.65 -90.86
C GLN A 72 53.77 58.31 -91.37
N PHE A 73 54.43 57.30 -90.79
CA PHE A 73 55.69 56.79 -91.30
C PHE A 73 55.51 56.05 -92.63
N SER A 74 54.45 55.26 -92.82
CA SER A 74 54.13 54.61 -94.11
C SER A 74 53.81 55.60 -95.23
N LYS A 75 53.24 56.79 -94.94
CA LYS A 75 53.07 57.88 -95.92
C LYS A 75 54.38 58.57 -96.34
N SER A 76 55.48 58.30 -95.64
CA SER A 76 56.80 58.87 -95.94
C SER A 76 57.63 57.99 -96.90
N GLY A 77 57.18 56.76 -97.19
CA GLY A 77 57.83 55.82 -98.10
C GLY A 77 57.49 56.01 -99.58
N ASP A 78 56.32 56.59 -99.90
CA ASP A 78 55.86 56.81 -101.27
C ASP A 78 55.83 58.31 -101.63
N LEU A 79 57.01 58.91 -101.83
CA LEU A 79 57.20 59.98 -102.83
C LEU A 79 58.70 60.20 -103.06
N ASN A 80 59.19 59.57 -104.13
CA ASN A 80 60.57 59.62 -104.61
C ASN A 80 60.77 60.83 -105.55
N VAL A 81 62.00 61.36 -105.60
CA VAL A 81 62.60 62.13 -106.72
C VAL A 81 62.04 63.54 -107.07
N HIS A 82 62.88 64.53 -106.77
CA HIS A 82 63.17 65.80 -107.47
C HIS A 82 62.20 67.02 -107.51
N LEU A 83 62.77 68.12 -106.98
CA LEU A 83 62.67 69.55 -107.36
C LEU A 83 61.39 70.38 -107.08
N LEU A 84 61.64 71.48 -106.33
CA LEU A 84 60.96 72.78 -106.32
C LEU A 84 59.57 72.90 -105.67
N ARG A 85 59.57 73.13 -104.34
CA ARG A 85 58.86 74.23 -103.67
C ARG A 85 59.33 74.36 -102.21
N HIS A 86 60.03 75.44 -101.92
CA HIS A 86 60.34 75.87 -100.56
C HIS A 86 59.09 76.57 -100.02
N GLU A 87 58.35 75.94 -99.09
CA GLU A 87 57.48 76.58 -98.07
C GLU A 87 56.76 75.56 -97.13
N ASP A 88 56.97 74.23 -97.24
CA ASP A 88 56.21 73.25 -96.39
C ASP A 88 57.04 72.22 -95.58
N ARG A 89 58.38 72.35 -95.55
CA ARG A 89 59.25 71.43 -94.76
C ARG A 89 59.18 71.58 -93.22
N PRO A 90 58.91 72.76 -92.62
CA PRO A 90 58.77 72.91 -91.17
C PRO A 90 57.48 72.29 -90.61
N GLN A 91 56.37 72.37 -91.37
CA GLN A 91 55.05 71.88 -90.97
C GLN A 91 55.05 70.35 -90.71
N ARG A 92 55.69 69.55 -91.58
CA ARG A 92 55.70 68.07 -91.47
C ARG A 92 56.58 67.51 -90.34
N ARG A 93 57.71 68.15 -90.01
CA ARG A 93 58.55 67.74 -88.86
C ARG A 93 57.86 68.05 -87.53
N SER A 94 57.00 69.06 -87.50
CA SER A 94 56.21 69.43 -86.31
C SER A 94 55.07 68.45 -86.02
N SER A 95 54.45 67.85 -87.04
CA SER A 95 53.34 66.90 -86.88
C SER A 95 53.79 65.54 -86.33
N VAL A 96 54.95 65.04 -86.81
CA VAL A 96 55.55 63.78 -86.32
C VAL A 96 55.96 63.92 -84.85
N ARG A 97 56.66 65.01 -84.48
CA ARG A 97 57.01 65.31 -83.08
C ARG A 97 55.78 65.46 -82.17
N LYS A 98 54.67 65.97 -82.70
CA LYS A 98 53.41 66.12 -81.95
C LYS A 98 52.73 64.76 -81.69
N ILE A 99 52.83 63.81 -82.63
CA ILE A 99 52.30 62.44 -82.47
C ILE A 99 53.21 61.62 -81.56
N GLU A 100 54.53 61.75 -81.68
CA GLU A 100 55.52 61.13 -80.80
C GLU A 100 55.31 61.57 -79.34
N LYS A 101 55.14 62.88 -79.10
CA LYS A 101 54.79 63.42 -77.77
C LYS A 101 53.41 62.96 -77.27
N MET A 102 52.45 62.74 -78.17
CA MET A 102 51.13 62.19 -77.83
C MET A 102 51.23 60.72 -77.42
N LYS A 103 52.02 59.92 -78.15
CA LYS A 103 52.32 58.52 -77.83
C LYS A 103 53.05 58.42 -76.50
N GLU A 104 54.09 59.21 -76.27
CA GLU A 104 54.84 59.24 -75.01
C GLU A 104 53.92 59.56 -73.82
N LYS A 105 53.02 60.54 -73.98
CA LYS A 105 52.00 60.87 -72.95
C LYS A 105 51.03 59.70 -72.70
N ARG A 106 50.58 59.00 -73.76
CA ARG A 106 49.72 57.80 -73.64
C ARG A 106 50.47 56.61 -73.05
N GLN A 107 51.76 56.46 -73.35
CA GLN A 107 52.65 55.45 -72.80
C GLN A 107 52.84 55.66 -71.30
N ALA A 108 53.13 56.89 -70.87
CA ALA A 108 53.23 57.24 -69.45
C ALA A 108 51.91 56.96 -68.71
N LYS A 109 50.76 57.30 -69.31
CA LYS A 109 49.43 57.04 -68.73
C LYS A 109 49.10 55.54 -68.65
N TYR A 110 49.46 54.77 -69.67
CA TYR A 110 49.34 53.31 -69.63
C TYR A 110 50.24 52.71 -68.54
N SER A 111 51.51 53.11 -68.45
CA SER A 111 52.42 52.63 -67.40
C SER A 111 51.91 52.96 -65.99
N GLU A 112 51.34 54.16 -65.77
CA GLU A 112 50.71 54.56 -64.50
C GLU A 112 49.50 53.68 -64.17
N ASN A 113 48.57 53.51 -65.12
CA ASN A 113 47.36 52.71 -64.93
C ASN A 113 47.67 51.22 -64.76
N LYS A 114 48.65 50.69 -65.50
CA LYS A 114 49.13 49.30 -65.37
C LYS A 114 49.70 49.06 -63.98
N LEU A 115 50.51 50.00 -63.46
CA LEU A 115 51.05 49.91 -62.11
C LEU A 115 49.93 49.95 -61.04
N LYS A 116 48.92 50.82 -61.19
CA LYS A 116 47.75 50.85 -60.30
C LYS A 116 46.94 49.56 -60.35
N CYS A 117 46.72 49.02 -61.55
CA CYS A 117 46.06 47.72 -61.74
C CYS A 117 46.86 46.58 -61.09
N THR A 118 48.19 46.56 -61.23
CA THR A 118 49.05 45.54 -60.59
C THR A 118 49.00 45.65 -59.06
N LYS A 119 49.06 46.85 -58.50
CA LYS A 119 48.92 47.07 -57.04
C LYS A 119 47.57 46.58 -56.53
N ALA A 120 46.47 47.00 -57.17
CA ALA A 120 45.12 46.58 -56.79
C ALA A 120 44.89 45.06 -56.95
N ARG A 121 45.51 44.43 -57.95
CA ARG A 121 45.47 42.97 -58.12
C ARG A 121 46.22 42.25 -57.00
N ASN A 122 47.40 42.75 -56.62
CA ASN A 122 48.18 42.17 -55.53
C ASN A 122 47.42 42.30 -54.20
N ASP A 123 46.83 43.47 -53.93
CA ASP A 123 45.99 43.68 -52.75
C ASP A 123 44.78 42.72 -52.75
N TYR A 124 44.15 42.50 -53.91
CA TYR A 124 43.06 41.52 -54.03
C TYR A 124 43.52 40.09 -53.71
N LEU A 125 44.65 39.63 -54.26
CA LEU A 125 45.17 38.28 -54.00
C LEU A 125 45.57 38.07 -52.54
N LEU A 126 46.14 39.08 -51.89
CA LEU A 126 46.47 39.04 -50.45
C LEU A 126 45.20 38.95 -49.59
N ASN A 127 44.18 39.75 -49.90
CA ASN A 127 42.89 39.71 -49.19
C ASN A 127 42.13 38.40 -49.46
N LEU A 128 42.24 37.83 -50.66
CA LEU A 128 41.64 36.53 -50.99
C LEU A 128 42.27 35.41 -50.16
N ALA A 129 43.60 35.37 -50.06
CA ALA A 129 44.31 34.40 -49.23
C ALA A 129 43.95 34.55 -47.74
N ALA A 130 43.91 35.78 -47.24
CA ALA A 130 43.48 36.06 -45.86
C ALA A 130 42.02 35.65 -45.61
N THR A 131 41.11 35.94 -46.54
CA THR A 131 39.69 35.55 -46.43
C THR A 131 39.52 34.03 -46.40
N ASN A 132 40.20 33.31 -47.30
CA ASN A 132 40.17 31.85 -47.32
C ASN A 132 40.71 31.24 -46.02
N ALA A 133 41.79 31.80 -45.46
CA ALA A 133 42.35 31.34 -44.18
C ALA A 133 41.38 31.57 -43.01
N VAL A 134 40.72 32.73 -42.95
CA VAL A 134 39.72 33.04 -41.91
C VAL A 134 38.50 32.13 -42.03
N VAL A 135 37.99 31.91 -43.24
CA VAL A 135 36.84 31.01 -43.47
C VAL A 135 37.19 29.57 -43.12
N ALA A 136 38.37 29.09 -43.53
CA ALA A 136 38.82 27.74 -43.20
C ALA A 136 38.98 27.57 -41.69
N LYS A 137 39.63 28.51 -41.00
CA LYS A 137 39.77 28.47 -39.53
C LYS A 137 38.41 28.46 -38.83
N TYR A 138 37.48 29.29 -39.29
CA TYR A 138 36.14 29.36 -38.70
C TYR A 138 35.43 27.99 -38.74
N TYR A 139 35.38 27.34 -39.90
CA TYR A 139 34.66 26.06 -40.05
C TYR A 139 35.42 24.85 -39.51
N ILE A 140 36.75 24.84 -39.54
CA ILE A 140 37.56 23.70 -39.08
C ILE A 140 37.79 23.74 -37.57
N HIS A 141 38.01 24.92 -37.00
CA HIS A 141 38.40 25.07 -35.59
C HIS A 141 37.34 25.83 -34.79
N ASP A 142 37.01 27.07 -35.18
CA ASP A 142 36.22 27.94 -34.30
C ASP A 142 34.81 27.37 -34.04
N VAL A 143 34.18 26.70 -35.01
CA VAL A 143 32.89 26.00 -34.81
C VAL A 143 33.00 24.85 -33.82
N SER A 144 34.07 24.04 -33.90
CA SER A 144 34.30 22.93 -32.96
C SER A 144 34.51 23.46 -31.54
N ASP A 145 35.39 24.44 -31.38
CA ASP A 145 35.69 25.06 -30.08
C ASP A 145 34.44 25.72 -29.47
N MET A 146 33.56 26.28 -30.31
CA MET A 146 32.28 26.84 -29.88
C MET A 146 31.31 25.76 -29.36
N ILE A 147 31.29 24.58 -29.96
CA ILE A 147 30.49 23.44 -29.47
C ILE A 147 31.05 22.97 -28.13
N ASP A 148 32.37 22.78 -28.02
CA ASP A 148 33.01 22.37 -26.76
C ASP A 148 32.77 23.37 -25.62
N CYS A 149 32.77 24.67 -25.95
CA CYS A 149 32.40 25.72 -24.99
C CYS A 149 30.92 25.64 -24.57
N CYS A 150 30.01 25.34 -25.49
CA CYS A 150 28.58 25.18 -25.19
C CYS A 150 28.32 23.96 -24.30
N ASP A 151 29.07 22.87 -24.49
CA ASP A 151 28.94 21.63 -23.72
C ASP A 151 29.60 21.69 -22.34
N LEU A 152 30.33 22.77 -22.05
CA LEU A 152 31.12 22.92 -20.82
C LEU A 152 30.24 22.76 -19.57
N GLY A 153 30.47 21.64 -18.87
CA GLY A 153 29.80 21.33 -17.61
C GLY A 153 28.38 20.77 -17.74
N TYR A 154 27.81 20.68 -18.96
CA TYR A 154 26.48 20.09 -19.18
C TYR A 154 26.47 18.61 -18.83
N HIS A 155 27.28 17.79 -19.52
CA HIS A 155 27.36 16.34 -19.26
C HIS A 155 27.77 16.02 -17.83
N ALA A 156 28.72 16.76 -17.26
CA ALA A 156 29.15 16.59 -15.87
C ALA A 156 28.02 16.87 -14.87
N SER A 157 27.18 17.88 -15.14
CA SER A 157 26.03 18.18 -14.29
C SER A 157 24.92 17.16 -14.45
N LEU A 158 24.59 16.77 -15.68
CA LEU A 158 23.61 15.72 -15.97
C LEU A 158 24.00 14.37 -15.35
N ALA A 159 25.27 13.98 -15.47
CA ALA A 159 25.78 12.75 -14.90
C ALA A 159 25.78 12.77 -13.36
N ARG A 160 25.95 13.94 -12.72
CA ARG A 160 25.76 14.07 -11.26
C ARG A 160 24.29 13.87 -10.89
N THR A 161 23.37 14.50 -11.61
CA THR A 161 21.92 14.34 -11.37
C THR A 161 21.51 12.87 -11.48
N PHE A 162 21.93 12.16 -12.53
CA PHE A 162 21.61 10.73 -12.67
C PHE A 162 22.27 9.86 -11.60
N ARG A 163 23.52 10.14 -11.19
CA ARG A 163 24.14 9.41 -10.09
C ARG A 163 23.43 9.65 -8.75
N THR A 164 22.95 10.87 -8.50
CA THR A 164 22.14 11.15 -7.31
C THR A 164 20.83 10.38 -7.34
N TYR A 165 20.15 10.34 -8.49
CA TYR A 165 18.96 9.50 -8.68
C TYR A 165 19.25 8.02 -8.42
N LEU A 166 20.27 7.45 -9.07
CA LEU A 166 20.66 6.05 -8.90
C LEU A 166 21.06 5.73 -7.44
N SER A 167 21.76 6.65 -6.77
CA SER A 167 22.09 6.49 -5.35
C SER A 167 20.85 6.49 -4.47
N ALA A 168 19.83 7.30 -4.77
CA ALA A 168 18.58 7.32 -4.02
C ALA A 168 17.80 6.00 -4.21
N GLU A 169 17.67 5.54 -5.46
CA GLU A 169 17.02 4.25 -5.79
C GLU A 169 17.73 3.07 -5.12
N TYR A 170 19.07 3.04 -5.17
CA TYR A 170 19.85 1.98 -4.52
C TYR A 170 19.63 1.93 -3.00
N ASN A 171 19.69 3.09 -2.34
CA ASN A 171 19.45 3.16 -0.89
C ASN A 171 18.00 2.78 -0.52
N LEU A 172 17.02 3.13 -1.37
CA LEU A 172 15.64 2.72 -1.16
C LEU A 172 15.48 1.20 -1.29
N GLU A 173 16.10 0.59 -2.30
CA GLU A 173 16.08 -0.86 -2.49
C GLU A 173 16.77 -1.59 -1.32
N THR A 174 17.91 -1.10 -0.83
CA THR A 174 18.56 -1.64 0.37
C THR A 174 17.65 -1.56 1.60
N SER A 175 17.05 -0.40 1.85
CA SER A 175 16.12 -0.25 2.99
C SER A 175 14.88 -1.15 2.86
N ARG A 176 14.39 -1.37 1.63
CA ARG A 176 13.31 -2.31 1.37
C ARG A 176 13.74 -3.74 1.66
N HIS A 177 14.94 -4.14 1.24
CA HIS A 177 15.50 -5.46 1.49
C HIS A 177 15.66 -5.72 2.99
N GLU A 178 16.22 -4.77 3.75
CA GLU A 178 16.30 -4.85 5.21
C GLU A 178 14.92 -5.05 5.86
N GLY A 179 13.89 -4.36 5.34
CA GLY A 179 12.50 -4.54 5.79
C GLY A 179 11.95 -5.93 5.48
N LEU A 180 12.29 -6.51 4.32
CA LEU A 180 11.91 -7.86 3.95
C LEU A 180 12.62 -8.90 4.82
N ASP A 181 13.91 -8.73 5.12
CA ASP A 181 14.67 -9.62 5.99
C ASP A 181 14.06 -9.68 7.41
N ILE A 182 13.57 -8.56 7.94
CA ILE A 182 12.87 -8.53 9.23
C ILE A 182 11.60 -9.40 9.18
N VAL A 183 10.85 -9.33 8.09
CA VAL A 183 9.63 -10.13 7.90
C VAL A 183 9.97 -11.60 7.70
N GLU A 184 10.98 -11.92 6.91
CA GLU A 184 11.47 -13.30 6.71
C GLU A 184 11.89 -13.92 8.05
N ASN A 185 12.70 -13.21 8.83
CA ASN A 185 13.05 -13.64 10.19
C ASN A 185 11.81 -13.81 11.09
N ALA A 186 10.78 -12.97 10.96
CA ALA A 186 9.54 -13.13 11.73
C ALA A 186 8.75 -14.37 11.30
N VAL A 187 8.76 -14.71 10.00
CA VAL A 187 8.15 -15.93 9.45
C VAL A 187 8.87 -17.17 9.96
N ASP A 188 10.22 -17.19 9.95
CA ASP A 188 11.03 -18.30 10.45
C ASP A 188 10.83 -18.56 11.95
N ASN A 189 10.46 -17.52 12.70
CA ASN A 189 10.21 -17.61 14.14
C ASN A 189 8.75 -18.00 14.50
N LEU A 190 7.89 -18.31 13.53
CA LEU A 190 6.54 -18.80 13.79
C LEU A 190 6.59 -20.19 14.44
N ASP A 191 6.29 -20.26 15.73
CA ASP A 191 6.30 -21.50 16.51
C ASP A 191 5.03 -21.63 17.37
N SER A 192 4.08 -22.42 16.86
CA SER A 192 2.82 -22.72 17.56
C SER A 192 3.01 -23.34 18.95
N ARG A 193 4.10 -24.08 19.18
CA ARG A 193 4.37 -24.73 20.46
C ARG A 193 4.89 -23.72 21.46
N SER A 194 5.79 -22.83 21.05
CA SER A 194 6.26 -21.71 21.88
C SER A 194 5.11 -20.79 22.26
N ASP A 195 4.26 -20.41 21.30
CA ASP A 195 3.12 -19.53 21.55
C ASP A 195 2.09 -20.16 22.48
N LYS A 196 1.84 -21.48 22.35
CA LYS A 196 1.01 -22.21 23.32
C LYS A 196 1.54 -22.10 24.74
N HIS A 197 2.85 -22.26 24.96
CA HIS A 197 3.42 -22.13 26.31
C HIS A 197 3.28 -20.71 26.85
N LYS A 198 3.55 -19.68 26.02
CA LYS A 198 3.35 -18.28 26.40
C LYS A 198 1.91 -18.01 26.82
N ILE A 199 0.93 -18.53 26.08
CA ILE A 199 -0.51 -18.39 26.42
C ILE A 199 -0.82 -19.08 27.74
N MET A 200 -0.32 -20.30 27.95
CA MET A 200 -0.52 -21.05 29.19
C MET A 200 0.09 -20.34 30.41
N ASP A 201 1.28 -19.76 30.26
CA ASP A 201 1.98 -19.02 31.32
C ASP A 201 1.30 -17.67 31.62
N MET A 202 0.91 -16.94 30.57
CA MET A 202 0.21 -15.65 30.67
C MET A 202 -1.14 -15.80 31.39
N HIS A 203 -1.83 -16.92 31.18
CA HIS A 203 -3.12 -17.23 31.81
C HIS A 203 -3.01 -18.40 32.80
N ASN A 204 -1.96 -18.44 33.62
CA ASN A 204 -1.70 -19.55 34.53
C ASN A 204 -2.87 -19.90 35.48
N GLN A 205 -3.70 -18.92 35.86
CA GLN A 205 -4.86 -19.13 36.73
C GLN A 205 -5.97 -19.95 36.06
N VAL A 206 -6.05 -19.92 34.73
CA VAL A 206 -7.03 -20.69 33.95
C VAL A 206 -6.56 -22.13 33.76
N PHE A 207 -5.26 -22.30 33.51
CA PHE A 207 -4.68 -23.60 33.17
C PHE A 207 -4.08 -24.36 34.38
N CYS A 208 -4.04 -23.75 35.58
CA CYS A 208 -3.56 -24.44 36.77
C CYS A 208 -4.52 -25.57 37.18
N PRO A 209 -4.02 -26.80 37.40
CA PRO A 209 -4.87 -27.88 37.87
C PRO A 209 -5.50 -27.57 39.23
N PRO A 210 -6.80 -27.88 39.45
CA PRO A 210 -7.44 -27.70 40.75
C PRO A 210 -6.85 -28.65 41.79
N MET A 211 -7.10 -28.35 43.08
CA MET A 211 -6.72 -29.25 44.16
C MET A 211 -7.41 -30.62 43.98
N ARG A 212 -6.68 -31.68 44.33
CA ARG A 212 -7.24 -33.05 44.28
C ARG A 212 -8.43 -33.14 45.23
N PHE A 213 -9.48 -33.83 44.78
CA PHE A 213 -10.61 -34.16 45.65
C PHE A 213 -10.17 -35.17 46.71
N GLU A 214 -10.58 -34.93 47.94
CA GLU A 214 -10.33 -35.81 49.08
C GLU A 214 -11.64 -36.51 49.49
N TYR A 215 -11.51 -37.72 50.06
CA TYR A 215 -12.67 -38.41 50.66
C TYR A 215 -13.18 -37.57 51.84
N LEU A 216 -14.48 -37.25 51.83
CA LEU A 216 -15.15 -36.51 52.89
C LEU A 216 -15.95 -37.48 53.77
N PRO A 217 -15.52 -37.73 55.02
CA PRO A 217 -16.24 -38.60 55.93
C PRO A 217 -17.68 -38.15 56.14
N HIS A 218 -18.63 -39.05 55.90
CA HIS A 218 -20.03 -38.81 56.24
C HIS A 218 -20.27 -39.19 57.70
N MET A 219 -20.78 -38.26 58.51
CA MET A 219 -21.16 -38.51 59.91
C MET A 219 -20.03 -39.09 60.79
N GLY A 220 -18.78 -38.73 60.50
CA GLY A 220 -17.62 -39.19 61.28
C GLY A 220 -17.15 -40.60 60.93
N ASP A 221 -17.47 -41.12 59.74
CA ASP A 221 -16.92 -42.38 59.23
C ASP A 221 -15.38 -42.38 59.26
N GLU A 222 -14.81 -43.28 60.05
CA GLU A 222 -13.36 -43.40 60.24
C GLU A 222 -12.69 -44.24 59.12
N VAL A 223 -13.48 -44.91 58.28
CA VAL A 223 -12.96 -45.78 57.21
C VAL A 223 -12.75 -44.99 55.92
N CYS A 224 -11.50 -44.71 55.59
CA CYS A 224 -11.10 -43.94 54.40
C CYS A 224 -10.47 -44.79 53.28
N GLN A 225 -10.50 -46.12 53.40
CA GLN A 225 -9.88 -47.08 52.47
C GLN A 225 -10.89 -48.16 52.05
N VAL A 226 -10.63 -48.81 50.91
CA VAL A 226 -11.48 -49.90 50.42
C VAL A 226 -11.34 -51.10 51.36
N SER A 227 -12.43 -51.58 51.95
CA SER A 227 -12.42 -52.77 52.80
C SER A 227 -12.65 -54.04 51.97
N ALA A 228 -11.68 -54.96 52.00
CA ALA A 228 -11.74 -56.26 51.32
C ALA A 228 -11.96 -57.43 52.29
N GLN A 229 -12.82 -57.25 53.30
CA GLN A 229 -13.22 -58.31 54.23
C GLN A 229 -14.37 -59.16 53.65
N GLN A 230 -14.55 -60.39 54.13
CA GLN A 230 -15.69 -61.22 53.73
C GLN A 230 -17.02 -60.63 54.25
N PRO A 231 -18.12 -60.69 53.47
CA PRO A 231 -18.29 -61.41 52.18
C PRO A 231 -17.91 -60.59 50.92
N VAL A 232 -17.61 -59.30 51.08
CA VAL A 232 -17.44 -58.32 49.98
C VAL A 232 -16.17 -58.59 49.15
N GLN A 233 -15.15 -59.24 49.75
CA GLN A 233 -13.89 -59.59 49.09
C GLN A 233 -14.08 -60.36 47.75
N THR A 234 -14.99 -61.33 47.71
CA THR A 234 -15.24 -62.16 46.52
C THR A 234 -15.80 -61.33 45.37
N GLU A 235 -16.71 -60.40 45.65
CA GLU A 235 -17.28 -59.49 44.67
C GLU A 235 -16.22 -58.51 44.13
N LEU A 236 -15.34 -58.00 45.00
CA LEU A 236 -14.25 -57.11 44.61
C LEU A 236 -13.22 -57.83 43.72
N LEU A 237 -12.90 -59.09 44.01
CA LEU A 237 -11.99 -59.90 43.19
C LEU A 237 -12.57 -60.20 41.80
N MET A 238 -13.85 -60.55 41.71
CA MET A 238 -14.56 -60.71 40.43
C MET A 238 -14.55 -59.40 39.63
N ARG A 239 -14.81 -58.27 40.30
CA ARG A 239 -14.78 -56.95 39.68
C ARG A 239 -13.39 -56.56 39.19
N TYR A 240 -12.33 -56.92 39.92
CA TYR A 240 -10.95 -56.72 39.51
C TYR A 240 -10.64 -57.44 38.18
N HIS A 241 -10.94 -58.73 38.09
CA HIS A 241 -10.70 -59.49 36.85
C HIS A 241 -11.54 -58.98 35.67
N GLN A 242 -12.79 -58.58 35.92
CA GLN A 242 -13.64 -57.96 34.90
C GLN A 242 -13.06 -56.64 34.37
N LEU A 243 -12.55 -55.79 35.25
CA LEU A 243 -11.87 -54.53 34.88
C LEU A 243 -10.59 -54.80 34.10
N GLN A 244 -9.76 -55.75 34.54
CA GLN A 244 -8.51 -56.14 33.88
C GLN A 244 -8.75 -56.61 32.44
N SER A 245 -9.73 -57.49 32.21
CA SER A 245 -10.08 -57.98 30.87
C SER A 245 -10.59 -56.85 29.97
N ARG A 246 -11.50 -56.02 30.48
CA ARG A 246 -12.06 -54.88 29.74
C ARG A 246 -10.99 -53.84 29.38
N LEU A 247 -10.07 -53.55 30.29
CA LEU A 247 -8.96 -52.61 30.06
C LEU A 247 -8.04 -53.09 28.93
N THR A 248 -7.71 -54.38 28.88
CA THR A 248 -6.87 -54.95 27.81
C THR A 248 -7.51 -54.73 26.44
N MET A 249 -8.80 -55.02 26.28
CA MET A 249 -9.50 -54.80 25.01
C MET A 249 -9.57 -53.31 24.62
N LEU A 250 -9.97 -52.45 25.57
CA LEU A 250 -10.09 -51.02 25.30
C LEU A 250 -8.76 -50.37 24.93
N LYS A 251 -7.64 -50.80 25.56
CA LYS A 251 -6.30 -50.29 25.23
C LYS A 251 -5.91 -50.61 23.79
N ILE A 252 -6.19 -51.83 23.32
CA ILE A 252 -5.91 -52.23 21.94
C ILE A 252 -6.76 -51.42 20.96
N GLN A 253 -8.08 -51.33 21.20
CA GLN A 253 -8.99 -50.56 20.35
C GLN A 253 -8.59 -49.08 20.28
N ASN A 254 -8.28 -48.45 21.41
CA ASN A 254 -7.92 -47.03 21.45
C ASN A 254 -6.56 -46.75 20.79
N GLU A 255 -5.65 -47.71 20.84
CA GLU A 255 -4.35 -47.65 20.18
C GLU A 255 -4.47 -47.73 18.65
N GLU A 256 -5.41 -48.52 18.14
CA GLU A 256 -5.74 -48.54 16.70
C GLU A 256 -6.31 -47.19 16.24
N VAL A 257 -7.24 -46.60 17.00
CA VAL A 257 -7.78 -45.26 16.73
C VAL A 257 -6.67 -44.20 16.74
N ARG A 258 -5.73 -44.28 17.69
CA ARG A 258 -4.58 -43.37 17.77
C ARG A 258 -3.71 -43.44 16.51
N LYS A 259 -3.41 -44.64 16.00
CA LYS A 259 -2.63 -44.80 14.77
C LYS A 259 -3.34 -44.19 13.56
N THR A 260 -4.65 -44.37 13.43
CA THR A 260 -5.45 -43.73 12.37
C THR A 260 -5.41 -42.21 12.50
N LEU A 261 -5.51 -41.70 13.73
CA LEU A 261 -5.44 -40.27 14.03
C LEU A 261 -4.08 -39.68 13.63
N ASP A 262 -2.98 -40.30 14.05
CA ASP A 262 -1.61 -39.87 13.74
C ASP A 262 -1.34 -39.87 12.23
N ALA A 263 -1.79 -40.91 11.52
CA ALA A 263 -1.67 -40.97 10.06
C ALA A 263 -2.48 -39.87 9.36
N THR A 264 -3.69 -39.58 9.84
CA THR A 264 -4.53 -38.50 9.30
C THR A 264 -3.92 -37.12 9.55
N MET A 265 -3.32 -36.94 10.74
CA MET A 265 -2.60 -35.70 11.09
C MET A 265 -1.40 -35.47 10.17
N GLN A 266 -0.64 -36.53 9.86
CA GLN A 266 0.47 -36.43 8.91
C GLN A 266 -0.03 -36.01 7.53
N THR A 267 -1.10 -36.62 7.01
CA THR A 267 -1.70 -36.22 5.73
C THR A 267 -2.15 -34.76 5.72
N LEU A 268 -2.73 -34.27 6.82
CA LEU A 268 -3.09 -32.85 6.96
C LEU A 268 -1.85 -31.95 6.96
N GLN A 269 -0.78 -32.33 7.65
CA GLN A 269 0.47 -31.59 7.64
C GLN A 269 1.05 -31.53 6.22
N ASP A 270 1.12 -32.66 5.52
CA ASP A 270 1.63 -32.73 4.14
C ASP A 270 0.83 -31.84 3.18
N MET A 271 -0.49 -31.72 3.37
CA MET A 271 -1.34 -30.81 2.59
C MET A 271 -1.12 -29.33 2.92
N LEU A 272 -0.79 -29.01 4.18
CA LEU A 272 -0.64 -27.64 4.68
C LEU A 272 0.77 -27.07 4.48
N THR A 273 1.81 -27.91 4.41
CA THR A 273 3.21 -27.50 4.26
C THR A 273 3.69 -27.52 2.81
N VAL A 274 2.78 -27.48 1.85
CA VAL A 274 3.14 -27.36 0.43
C VAL A 274 3.79 -25.99 0.19
N GLU A 275 4.96 -25.98 -0.45
CA GLU A 275 5.70 -24.75 -0.77
C GLU A 275 5.16 -24.10 -2.05
N ASP A 276 3.97 -23.48 -1.99
CA ASP A 276 3.32 -22.83 -3.15
C ASP A 276 3.37 -21.28 -3.12
N PHE A 277 4.34 -20.72 -2.39
CA PHE A 277 4.53 -19.28 -2.23
C PHE A 277 5.50 -18.64 -3.25
N ASP A 278 6.28 -19.42 -4.02
CA ASP A 278 7.16 -18.88 -5.07
C ASP A 278 6.34 -18.39 -6.27
N VAL A 279 6.47 -17.09 -6.57
CA VAL A 279 5.75 -16.39 -7.64
C VAL A 279 6.68 -15.85 -8.72
N SER A 280 7.93 -16.34 -8.79
CA SER A 280 8.95 -15.88 -9.75
C SER A 280 8.46 -15.93 -11.21
N ASP A 281 7.67 -16.95 -11.56
CA ASP A 281 7.06 -17.10 -12.90
C ASP A 281 6.12 -15.94 -13.27
N ALA A 282 5.48 -15.28 -12.29
CA ALA A 282 4.60 -14.14 -12.55
C ALA A 282 5.36 -12.90 -13.05
N PHE A 283 6.67 -12.84 -12.82
CA PHE A 283 7.54 -11.73 -13.22
C PHE A 283 8.35 -12.03 -14.49
N GLN A 284 8.27 -13.26 -15.02
CA GLN A 284 8.88 -13.64 -16.30
C GLN A 284 8.08 -13.05 -17.46
N HIS A 285 8.44 -11.83 -17.88
CA HIS A 285 7.95 -11.26 -19.12
C HIS A 285 8.86 -11.72 -20.26
N SER A 286 8.43 -12.71 -21.03
CA SER A 286 9.09 -13.09 -22.28
C SER A 286 9.19 -11.86 -23.19
N ARG A 287 10.42 -11.42 -23.53
CA ARG A 287 10.68 -10.38 -24.54
C ARG A 287 10.44 -10.88 -25.98
N SER A 288 9.57 -11.86 -26.17
CA SER A 288 9.23 -12.40 -27.48
C SER A 288 7.76 -12.15 -27.75
N THR A 289 7.45 -11.56 -28.90
CA THR A 289 6.08 -11.32 -29.39
C THR A 289 5.33 -12.61 -29.77
N GLU A 290 5.86 -13.78 -29.43
CA GLU A 290 5.14 -15.04 -29.52
C GLU A 290 4.58 -15.45 -28.16
N SER A 291 3.28 -15.20 -28.02
CA SER A 291 2.42 -15.77 -26.98
C SER A 291 2.44 -17.30 -27.07
N ILE A 292 3.33 -17.92 -26.31
CA ILE A 292 3.07 -19.25 -25.74
C ILE A 292 2.86 -19.01 -24.25
N LYS A 293 1.60 -18.74 -23.88
CA LYS A 293 1.14 -18.94 -22.50
C LYS A 293 1.49 -20.36 -22.12
N SER A 294 2.33 -20.55 -21.10
CA SER A 294 2.66 -21.88 -20.60
C SER A 294 1.40 -22.52 -20.01
N VAL A 295 0.78 -23.41 -20.80
CA VAL A 295 -0.40 -24.21 -20.43
C VAL A 295 -0.15 -25.06 -19.15
N ALA A 296 1.12 -25.25 -18.76
CA ALA A 296 1.49 -26.00 -17.57
C ALA A 296 1.14 -25.28 -16.25
N SER A 297 1.34 -23.96 -16.16
CA SER A 297 1.16 -23.21 -14.90
C SER A 297 -0.31 -22.86 -14.60
N GLU A 298 -1.16 -22.76 -15.64
CA GLU A 298 -2.61 -22.53 -15.48
C GLU A 298 -3.36 -23.74 -14.89
N THR A 299 -2.77 -24.94 -14.94
CA THR A 299 -3.49 -26.16 -14.53
C THR A 299 -3.50 -26.34 -13.01
N TYR A 300 -2.41 -26.06 -12.29
CA TYR A 300 -2.33 -26.29 -10.83
C TYR A 300 -3.14 -25.27 -9.99
N MET A 301 -3.16 -24.00 -10.43
CA MET A 301 -3.85 -22.90 -9.77
C MET A 301 -5.22 -22.54 -10.37
N SER A 302 -5.76 -23.41 -11.25
CA SER A 302 -7.14 -23.26 -11.73
C SER A 302 -8.13 -23.24 -10.57
N LYS A 303 -9.08 -22.29 -10.59
CA LYS A 303 -10.11 -22.13 -9.54
C LYS A 303 -10.82 -23.44 -9.18
N LEU A 304 -11.01 -24.34 -10.15
CA LEU A 304 -11.62 -25.65 -9.94
C LEU A 304 -10.71 -26.62 -9.15
N ASN A 305 -9.41 -26.62 -9.43
CA ASN A 305 -8.45 -27.48 -8.75
C ASN A 305 -8.16 -26.99 -7.32
N VAL A 306 -8.15 -25.67 -7.11
CA VAL A 306 -8.06 -25.07 -5.76
C VAL A 306 -9.29 -25.43 -4.91
N ALA A 307 -10.50 -25.32 -5.47
CA ALA A 307 -11.73 -25.70 -4.77
C ALA A 307 -11.75 -27.20 -4.41
N LYS A 308 -11.31 -28.07 -5.34
CA LYS A 308 -11.22 -29.52 -5.10
C LYS A 308 -10.21 -29.86 -3.99
N ARG A 309 -9.02 -29.23 -3.99
CA ARG A 309 -8.02 -29.40 -2.92
C ARG A 309 -8.58 -28.99 -1.56
N ARG A 310 -9.24 -27.82 -1.49
CA ARG A 310 -9.85 -27.32 -0.26
C ARG A 310 -10.95 -28.24 0.27
N ALA A 311 -11.80 -28.78 -0.61
CA ALA A 311 -12.84 -29.74 -0.22
C ALA A 311 -12.23 -31.02 0.36
N ASN A 312 -11.19 -31.57 -0.28
CA ASN A 312 -10.48 -32.75 0.21
C ASN A 312 -9.80 -32.50 1.58
N GLN A 313 -9.20 -31.33 1.76
CA GLN A 313 -8.63 -30.92 3.05
C GLN A 313 -9.71 -30.87 4.14
N GLN A 314 -10.85 -30.23 3.87
CA GLN A 314 -11.97 -30.15 4.82
C GLN A 314 -12.52 -31.53 5.20
N GLU A 315 -12.67 -32.44 4.23
CA GLU A 315 -13.11 -33.81 4.50
C GLU A 315 -12.11 -34.55 5.42
N THR A 316 -10.81 -34.36 5.17
CA THR A 316 -9.75 -34.94 5.99
C THR A 316 -9.72 -34.34 7.41
N GLU A 317 -9.95 -33.03 7.56
CA GLU A 317 -10.07 -32.35 8.85
C GLU A 317 -11.27 -32.88 9.65
N VAL A 318 -12.44 -33.01 9.01
CA VAL A 318 -13.64 -33.56 9.65
C VAL A 318 -13.40 -35.00 10.10
N PHE A 319 -12.72 -35.81 9.29
CA PHE A 319 -12.33 -37.17 9.66
C PHE A 319 -11.36 -37.18 10.85
N TYR A 320 -10.36 -36.30 10.85
CA TYR A 320 -9.42 -36.12 11.97
C TYR A 320 -10.14 -35.80 13.28
N PHE A 321 -11.03 -34.80 13.30
CA PHE A 321 -11.76 -34.43 14.51
C PHE A 321 -12.71 -35.54 14.99
N THR A 322 -13.31 -36.29 14.06
CA THR A 322 -14.13 -37.46 14.38
C THR A 322 -13.29 -38.51 15.12
N LYS A 323 -12.11 -38.84 14.60
CA LYS A 323 -11.19 -39.80 15.22
C LYS A 323 -10.58 -39.29 16.53
N PHE A 324 -10.31 -37.99 16.62
CA PHE A 324 -9.80 -37.36 17.84
C PHE A 324 -10.82 -37.46 18.99
N LYS A 325 -12.10 -37.19 18.71
CA LYS A 325 -13.19 -37.36 19.67
C LYS A 325 -13.33 -38.82 20.12
N GLU A 326 -13.25 -39.77 19.17
CA GLU A 326 -13.26 -41.20 19.47
C GLU A 326 -12.10 -41.60 20.40
N PHE A 327 -10.88 -41.15 20.09
CA PHE A 327 -9.68 -41.37 20.90
C PHE A 327 -9.80 -40.78 22.31
N LEU A 328 -10.25 -39.53 22.44
CA LEU A 328 -10.42 -38.88 23.75
C LEU A 328 -11.44 -39.62 24.61
N ASN A 329 -12.56 -40.04 24.04
CA ASN A 329 -13.58 -40.80 24.75
C ASN A 329 -13.06 -42.18 25.20
N GLY A 330 -12.34 -42.88 24.32
CA GLY A 330 -11.68 -44.14 24.65
C GLY A 330 -10.63 -43.99 25.75
N SER A 331 -9.73 -43.01 25.62
CA SER A 331 -8.70 -42.67 26.61
C SER A 331 -9.29 -42.31 27.97
N ASN A 332 -10.33 -41.46 28.00
CA ASN A 332 -11.02 -41.08 29.24
C ASN A 332 -11.66 -42.28 29.94
N LEU A 333 -12.25 -43.21 29.19
CA LEU A 333 -12.79 -44.45 29.76
C LEU A 333 -11.67 -45.34 30.33
N ILE A 334 -10.56 -45.49 29.61
CA ILE A 334 -9.40 -46.25 30.06
C ILE A 334 -8.86 -45.67 31.37
N ILE A 335 -8.65 -44.35 31.47
CA ILE A 335 -8.14 -43.70 32.69
C ILE A 335 -9.07 -43.95 33.87
N LYS A 336 -10.40 -43.81 33.68
CA LYS A 336 -11.40 -44.07 34.74
C LYS A 336 -11.38 -45.52 35.22
N LEU A 337 -11.30 -46.48 34.30
CA LEU A 337 -11.28 -47.91 34.65
C LEU A 337 -9.92 -48.32 35.25
N GLN A 338 -8.82 -47.77 34.74
CA GLN A 338 -7.47 -48.02 35.23
C GLN A 338 -7.30 -47.54 36.66
N ALA A 339 -7.79 -46.34 37.01
CA ALA A 339 -7.75 -45.83 38.37
C ALA A 339 -8.51 -46.74 39.37
N LYS A 340 -9.69 -47.25 38.98
CA LYS A 340 -10.46 -48.21 39.80
C LYS A 340 -9.75 -49.56 39.93
N HIS A 341 -9.20 -50.05 38.82
CA HIS A 341 -8.44 -51.29 38.77
C HIS A 341 -7.21 -51.22 39.69
N ASP A 342 -6.45 -50.13 39.65
CA ASP A 342 -5.22 -49.98 40.42
C ASP A 342 -5.49 -49.88 41.92
N LEU A 343 -6.56 -49.19 42.32
CA LEU A 343 -7.00 -49.15 43.72
C LEU A 343 -7.43 -50.53 44.24
N LEU A 344 -8.17 -51.30 43.43
CA LEU A 344 -8.54 -52.68 43.78
C LEU A 344 -7.32 -53.61 43.81
N LYS A 345 -6.38 -53.44 42.89
CA LYS A 345 -5.13 -54.21 42.86
C LYS A 345 -4.33 -54.02 44.14
N GLN A 346 -4.21 -52.76 44.60
CA GLN A 346 -3.52 -52.44 45.86
C GLN A 346 -4.24 -53.10 47.04
N THR A 347 -5.56 -52.95 47.13
CA THR A 347 -6.36 -53.46 48.25
C THR A 347 -6.39 -54.99 48.31
N LEU A 348 -6.51 -55.68 47.16
CA LEU A 348 -6.57 -57.14 47.07
C LEU A 348 -5.18 -57.79 47.16
N GLY A 349 -4.13 -57.08 46.78
CA GLY A 349 -2.74 -57.53 46.92
C GLY A 349 -2.19 -57.43 48.35
N GLU A 350 -2.74 -56.56 49.19
CA GLU A 350 -2.42 -56.46 50.63
C GLU A 350 -3.14 -57.52 51.49
N GLY A 351 -4.10 -58.26 50.91
CA GLY A 351 -4.85 -59.32 51.60
C GLY A 351 -4.07 -60.60 51.93
N GLU A 352 -2.81 -60.75 51.48
CA GLU A 352 -1.96 -61.90 51.81
C GLU A 352 -0.93 -61.64 52.94
N ARG A 353 -0.91 -60.44 53.55
CA ARG A 353 0.01 -60.14 54.67
C ARG A 353 -0.61 -59.23 55.73
N ALA A 354 -1.48 -59.76 56.57
CA ALA A 354 -1.85 -59.11 57.83
C ALA A 354 -2.05 -60.13 58.96
N GLU A 355 -0.94 -60.73 59.41
CA GLU A 355 -0.81 -61.20 60.79
C GLU A 355 0.13 -60.25 61.56
N CYS A 356 -0.35 -59.84 62.74
CA CYS A 356 0.40 -59.42 63.92
C CYS A 356 1.07 -58.03 63.94
N GLY A 357 0.73 -57.25 64.99
CA GLY A 357 1.76 -56.49 65.73
C GLY A 357 1.72 -54.96 65.75
N THR A 358 1.02 -54.42 66.77
CA THR A 358 1.55 -53.45 67.77
C THR A 358 2.15 -52.07 67.36
N THR A 359 1.51 -51.00 67.90
CA THR A 359 2.09 -49.77 68.53
C THR A 359 3.24 -49.00 67.87
N ARG A 360 2.95 -47.79 67.34
CA ARG A 360 3.31 -46.45 67.88
C ARG A 360 3.18 -45.37 66.77
N PRO A 361 2.82 -44.11 67.12
CA PRO A 361 2.54 -43.05 66.14
C PRO A 361 3.77 -42.18 65.84
N PRO A 362 3.92 -41.63 64.61
CA PRO A 362 4.77 -40.47 64.37
C PRO A 362 3.92 -39.18 64.30
N THR A 363 4.10 -38.34 65.31
CA THR A 363 4.21 -36.87 65.26
C THR A 363 3.42 -36.08 64.20
N LEU A 364 2.38 -35.41 64.70
CA LEU A 364 1.71 -34.25 64.10
C LEU A 364 2.66 -33.05 63.90
N PRO A 365 2.63 -32.34 62.77
CA PRO A 365 3.00 -30.93 62.69
C PRO A 365 1.84 -30.05 63.23
N PRO A 366 2.14 -28.82 63.70
CA PRO A 366 1.16 -27.98 64.39
C PRO A 366 0.07 -27.44 63.44
N LYS A 367 -1.17 -27.41 63.94
CA LYS A 367 -2.35 -26.83 63.28
C LYS A 367 -2.06 -25.43 62.75
N PRO A 368 -2.32 -25.13 61.45
CA PRO A 368 -2.66 -23.77 61.06
C PRO A 368 -4.01 -23.47 61.71
N GLN A 369 -4.03 -22.39 62.49
CA GLN A 369 -5.26 -21.82 63.03
C GLN A 369 -6.30 -21.68 61.90
N LYS A 370 -7.54 -22.05 62.21
CA LYS A 370 -8.71 -21.75 61.40
C LYS A 370 -8.79 -20.24 61.16
N MET A 371 -8.15 -19.74 60.11
CA MET A 371 -8.65 -18.54 59.45
C MET A 371 -9.92 -18.98 58.73
N ARG A 372 -11.06 -18.66 59.34
CA ARG A 372 -12.30 -18.45 58.59
C ARG A 372 -11.95 -17.45 57.48
N LYS A 373 -11.66 -17.93 56.27
CA LYS A 373 -11.64 -17.05 55.12
C LYS A 373 -13.09 -16.66 54.81
N PRO A 374 -13.36 -15.37 54.55
CA PRO A 374 -14.71 -14.88 54.35
C PRO A 374 -15.28 -15.53 53.09
N ARG A 375 -16.61 -15.64 53.03
CA ARG A 375 -17.33 -15.82 51.76
C ARG A 375 -16.72 -14.86 50.72
N PRO A 376 -16.48 -15.27 49.47
CA PRO A 376 -16.20 -14.31 48.42
C PRO A 376 -17.37 -13.33 48.42
N ARG A 377 -17.12 -12.09 48.82
CA ARG A 377 -18.05 -11.01 48.52
C ARG A 377 -18.02 -10.90 47.00
N SER A 378 -19.20 -10.82 46.39
CA SER A 378 -19.39 -10.34 45.02
C SER A 378 -18.28 -9.33 44.69
N ILE A 379 -17.46 -9.63 43.70
CA ILE A 379 -16.31 -8.80 43.29
C ILE A 379 -16.77 -7.40 42.86
N TYR A 380 -18.07 -7.21 42.67
CA TYR A 380 -18.69 -5.93 42.36
C TYR A 380 -19.66 -5.54 43.48
N ASN A 381 -19.46 -4.38 44.10
CA ASN A 381 -20.38 -3.81 45.11
C ASN A 381 -21.72 -3.32 44.52
N HIS A 382 -22.04 -3.70 43.28
CA HIS A 382 -23.18 -3.20 42.51
C HIS A 382 -24.01 -4.36 41.95
N LYS A 383 -25.33 -4.19 41.95
CA LYS A 383 -26.28 -5.19 41.41
C LYS A 383 -26.14 -5.25 39.89
N LEU A 384 -25.91 -6.45 39.34
CA LEU A 384 -25.82 -6.69 37.90
C LEU A 384 -27.18 -6.49 37.20
N PHE A 385 -28.22 -7.13 37.72
CA PHE A 385 -29.60 -6.86 37.30
C PHE A 385 -30.20 -5.73 38.14
N ASN A 386 -31.09 -4.94 37.55
CA ASN A 386 -31.77 -3.84 38.26
C ASN A 386 -30.84 -2.74 38.79
N GLY A 387 -29.66 -2.58 38.17
CA GLY A 387 -28.69 -1.54 38.49
C GLY A 387 -28.40 -0.62 37.31
N ASN A 388 -27.55 0.37 37.56
CA ASN A 388 -27.03 1.28 36.54
C ASN A 388 -25.87 0.62 35.76
N MET A 389 -26.09 0.38 34.46
CA MET A 389 -25.11 -0.24 33.57
C MET A 389 -23.80 0.57 33.44
N GLU A 390 -23.86 1.90 33.45
CA GLU A 390 -22.68 2.75 33.33
C GLU A 390 -21.79 2.64 34.56
N THR A 391 -22.39 2.62 35.75
CA THR A 391 -21.68 2.39 37.02
C THR A 391 -21.05 1.00 37.04
N PHE A 392 -21.80 -0.03 36.64
CA PHE A 392 -21.28 -1.39 36.57
C PHE A 392 -20.08 -1.52 35.61
N ILE A 393 -20.16 -0.95 34.41
CA ILE A 393 -19.06 -0.96 33.41
C ILE A 393 -17.83 -0.23 33.96
N LYS A 394 -18.02 0.92 34.62
CA LYS A 394 -16.93 1.70 35.21
C LYS A 394 -16.19 0.95 36.32
N ASP A 395 -16.94 0.24 37.18
CA ASP A 395 -16.36 -0.46 38.33
C ASP A 395 -15.79 -1.83 37.97
N SER A 396 -16.40 -2.52 37.00
CA SER A 396 -15.89 -3.81 36.49
C SER A 396 -14.71 -3.66 35.52
N GLY A 397 -14.57 -2.49 34.88
CA GLY A 397 -13.59 -2.26 33.83
C GLY A 397 -13.88 -2.99 32.51
N GLN A 398 -14.99 -3.74 32.43
CA GLN A 398 -15.41 -4.46 31.23
C GLN A 398 -16.20 -3.53 30.30
N PRO A 399 -15.86 -3.40 29.01
CA PRO A 399 -16.57 -2.50 28.10
C PRO A 399 -18.01 -2.95 27.78
N ILE A 400 -18.30 -4.25 27.95
CA ILE A 400 -19.61 -4.87 27.77
C ILE A 400 -19.85 -5.75 29.02
N PRO A 401 -21.04 -5.70 29.65
CA PRO A 401 -21.36 -6.57 30.78
C PRO A 401 -21.29 -8.05 30.41
N LEU A 402 -20.63 -8.86 31.25
CA LEU A 402 -20.43 -10.30 31.02
C LEU A 402 -21.72 -11.07 30.68
N VAL A 403 -22.85 -10.73 31.30
CA VAL A 403 -24.16 -11.34 30.99
C VAL A 403 -24.60 -11.08 29.55
N VAL A 404 -24.32 -9.89 29.00
CA VAL A 404 -24.65 -9.54 27.61
C VAL A 404 -23.73 -10.29 26.66
N GLU A 405 -22.43 -10.28 26.94
CA GLU A 405 -21.41 -10.96 26.13
C GLU A 405 -21.66 -12.48 26.07
N SER A 406 -21.83 -13.11 27.23
CA SER A 406 -21.95 -14.57 27.31
C SER A 406 -23.29 -15.08 26.76
N CYS A 407 -24.41 -14.38 27.03
CA CYS A 407 -25.70 -14.74 26.41
C CYS A 407 -25.67 -14.59 24.89
N ILE A 408 -25.11 -13.50 24.35
CA ILE A 408 -25.01 -13.30 22.90
C ILE A 408 -24.10 -14.36 22.28
N ARG A 409 -22.93 -14.63 22.87
CA ARG A 409 -22.01 -15.68 22.41
C ARG A 409 -22.71 -17.04 22.36
N HIS A 410 -23.39 -17.42 23.43
CA HIS A 410 -24.07 -18.71 23.52
C HIS A 410 -25.20 -18.84 22.47
N ILE A 411 -26.00 -17.78 22.28
CA ILE A 411 -27.04 -17.77 21.23
C ILE A 411 -26.43 -17.82 19.83
N ASN A 412 -25.29 -17.16 19.61
CA ASN A 412 -24.61 -17.19 18.32
C ASN A 412 -24.04 -18.58 17.99
N LEU A 413 -23.65 -19.36 19.01
CA LEU A 413 -23.11 -20.71 18.83
C LEU A 413 -24.20 -21.77 18.62
N TYR A 414 -25.32 -21.68 19.35
CA TYR A 414 -26.32 -22.76 19.42
C TYR A 414 -27.73 -22.36 18.98
N GLY A 415 -28.02 -21.06 18.86
CA GLY A 415 -29.38 -20.53 18.74
C GLY A 415 -29.74 -19.87 17.41
N LEU A 416 -28.81 -19.73 16.46
CA LEU A 416 -29.07 -19.03 15.19
C LEU A 416 -30.18 -19.68 14.35
N GLN A 417 -30.32 -21.01 14.43
CA GLN A 417 -31.31 -21.79 13.69
C GLN A 417 -32.58 -22.08 14.53
N GLN A 418 -32.64 -21.61 15.79
CA GLN A 418 -33.76 -21.89 16.68
C GLN A 418 -35.01 -21.11 16.24
N GLN A 419 -36.05 -21.84 15.82
CA GLN A 419 -37.32 -21.23 15.43
C GLN A 419 -37.94 -20.38 16.55
N GLY A 420 -38.24 -19.13 16.23
CA GLY A 420 -38.89 -18.19 17.14
C GLY A 420 -37.99 -17.72 18.29
N ILE A 421 -36.67 -17.78 18.16
CA ILE A 421 -35.73 -17.27 19.16
C ILE A 421 -36.08 -15.81 19.55
N PHE A 422 -36.00 -15.49 20.85
CA PHE A 422 -36.54 -14.27 21.48
C PHE A 422 -38.07 -14.09 21.49
N ARG A 423 -38.84 -14.76 20.63
CA ARG A 423 -40.31 -14.73 20.67
C ARG A 423 -40.87 -15.80 21.61
N VAL A 424 -40.36 -17.03 21.53
CA VAL A 424 -40.74 -18.14 22.41
C VAL A 424 -40.17 -17.91 23.81
N PRO A 425 -40.98 -17.98 24.88
CA PRO A 425 -40.47 -17.86 26.24
C PRO A 425 -39.75 -19.14 26.68
N GLY A 426 -38.57 -18.99 27.28
CA GLY A 426 -37.88 -20.09 27.97
C GLY A 426 -38.47 -20.40 29.35
N SER A 427 -37.94 -21.46 29.97
CA SER A 427 -38.32 -21.89 31.31
C SER A 427 -38.02 -20.80 32.33
N GLN A 428 -39.05 -20.32 33.05
CA GLN A 428 -38.87 -19.26 34.06
C GLN A 428 -37.98 -19.68 35.21
N VAL A 429 -37.96 -20.98 35.55
CA VAL A 429 -37.07 -21.51 36.59
C VAL A 429 -35.63 -21.36 36.14
N GLU A 430 -35.32 -21.82 34.92
CA GLU A 430 -33.98 -21.78 34.37
C GLU A 430 -33.49 -20.36 34.08
N VAL A 431 -34.36 -19.47 33.59
CA VAL A 431 -34.05 -18.03 33.45
C VAL A 431 -33.61 -17.44 34.78
N ASN A 432 -34.30 -17.77 35.88
CA ASN A 432 -33.95 -17.29 37.20
C ASN A 432 -32.66 -17.93 37.72
N ASP A 433 -32.43 -19.22 37.45
CA ASP A 433 -31.21 -19.91 37.86
C ASP A 433 -29.96 -19.33 37.17
N ILE A 434 -30.02 -19.14 35.84
CA ILE A 434 -28.95 -18.51 35.06
C ILE A 434 -28.72 -17.07 35.55
N LYS A 435 -29.80 -16.29 35.75
CA LYS A 435 -29.72 -14.93 36.30
C LYS A 435 -29.02 -14.91 37.66
N ASN A 436 -29.41 -15.79 38.58
CA ASN A 436 -28.86 -15.86 39.93
C ASN A 436 -27.38 -16.26 39.91
N SER A 437 -26.94 -17.10 38.96
CA SER A 437 -25.52 -17.42 38.76
C SER A 437 -24.71 -16.20 38.34
N PHE A 438 -25.20 -15.43 37.36
CA PHE A 438 -24.58 -14.17 37.00
C PHE A 438 -24.54 -13.15 38.16
N GLU A 439 -25.59 -13.06 38.97
CA GLU A 439 -25.59 -12.21 40.18
C GLU A 439 -24.59 -12.66 41.26
N ARG A 440 -24.20 -13.95 41.29
CA ARG A 440 -23.12 -14.46 42.16
C ARG A 440 -21.72 -14.19 41.61
N GLY A 441 -21.61 -13.69 40.38
CA GLY A 441 -20.33 -13.49 39.68
C GLY A 441 -19.81 -14.75 38.97
N GLU A 442 -20.68 -15.75 38.79
CA GLU A 442 -20.39 -16.96 38.01
C GLU A 442 -20.91 -16.77 36.58
N ASP A 443 -20.22 -17.33 35.58
CA ASP A 443 -20.75 -17.42 34.22
C ASP A 443 -21.24 -18.86 33.95
N PRO A 444 -22.55 -19.13 34.05
CA PRO A 444 -23.09 -20.47 33.81
C PRO A 444 -23.00 -20.91 32.34
N LEU A 445 -22.71 -19.99 31.41
CA LEU A 445 -22.68 -20.27 29.98
C LEU A 445 -21.25 -20.46 29.44
N ILE A 446 -20.23 -20.38 30.30
CA ILE A 446 -18.81 -20.43 29.89
C ILE A 446 -18.34 -21.81 29.42
N GLU A 447 -18.93 -22.88 29.96
CA GLU A 447 -18.65 -24.24 29.52
C GLU A 447 -19.54 -24.54 28.29
N ASP A 448 -18.91 -24.91 27.17
CA ASP A 448 -19.57 -25.21 25.88
C ASP A 448 -20.37 -26.54 25.89
N GLN A 449 -21.14 -26.75 26.96
CA GLN A 449 -22.09 -27.84 27.09
C GLN A 449 -23.48 -27.30 26.71
N ASN A 450 -24.13 -27.91 25.72
CA ASN A 450 -25.48 -27.56 25.24
C ASN A 450 -26.57 -27.99 26.25
N GLU A 451 -26.35 -27.74 27.55
CA GLU A 451 -27.24 -28.18 28.63
C GLU A 451 -28.39 -27.20 28.89
N HIS A 452 -28.22 -25.92 28.51
CA HIS A 452 -29.21 -24.88 28.75
C HIS A 452 -30.20 -24.73 27.59
N ASP A 453 -31.49 -24.55 27.89
CA ASP A 453 -32.47 -24.19 26.87
C ASP A 453 -32.15 -22.80 26.31
N ILE A 454 -32.01 -22.73 24.99
CA ILE A 454 -31.63 -21.52 24.28
C ILE A 454 -32.66 -20.39 24.46
N ASN A 455 -33.94 -20.74 24.64
CA ASN A 455 -34.99 -19.76 24.89
C ASN A 455 -34.90 -19.20 26.31
N SER A 456 -34.41 -19.99 27.28
CA SER A 456 -34.07 -19.52 28.62
C SER A 456 -32.91 -18.52 28.57
N VAL A 457 -31.84 -18.81 27.82
CA VAL A 457 -30.71 -17.88 27.64
C VAL A 457 -31.16 -16.56 26.96
N ALA A 458 -31.96 -16.65 25.90
CA ALA A 458 -32.59 -15.49 25.26
C ALA A 458 -33.49 -14.70 26.22
N GLY A 459 -34.18 -15.40 27.13
CA GLY A 459 -34.96 -14.82 28.22
C GLY A 459 -34.10 -13.99 29.18
N VAL A 460 -32.94 -14.51 29.58
CA VAL A 460 -32.00 -13.81 30.48
C VAL A 460 -31.46 -12.53 29.84
N LEU A 461 -31.09 -12.57 28.56
CA LEU A 461 -30.61 -11.38 27.85
C LEU A 461 -31.68 -10.27 27.82
N LYS A 462 -32.93 -10.62 27.50
CA LYS A 462 -34.05 -9.65 27.55
C LYS A 462 -34.32 -9.16 28.97
N LEU A 463 -34.24 -10.04 29.96
CA LEU A 463 -34.45 -9.71 31.36
C LEU A 463 -33.41 -8.70 31.86
N TYR A 464 -32.16 -8.84 31.43
CA TYR A 464 -31.09 -7.89 31.77
C TYR A 464 -31.42 -6.47 31.30
N PHE A 465 -31.71 -6.30 29.99
CA PHE A 465 -32.02 -4.98 29.44
C PHE A 465 -33.32 -4.38 29.99
N ARG A 466 -34.35 -5.21 30.20
CA ARG A 466 -35.62 -4.78 30.81
C ARG A 466 -35.43 -4.30 32.24
N GLY A 467 -34.50 -4.92 32.97
CA GLY A 467 -34.26 -4.65 34.37
C GLY A 467 -33.43 -3.39 34.63
N LEU A 468 -32.70 -2.85 33.64
CA LEU A 468 -31.79 -1.72 33.86
C LEU A 468 -32.50 -0.52 34.54
N GLU A 469 -31.82 0.09 35.51
CA GLU A 469 -32.33 1.28 36.22
C GLU A 469 -32.65 2.42 35.24
N ASN A 470 -31.76 2.63 34.28
CA ASN A 470 -31.98 3.46 33.10
C ASN A 470 -32.10 2.54 31.88
N PRO A 471 -33.23 2.57 31.15
CA PRO A 471 -33.38 1.77 29.93
C PRO A 471 -32.28 2.08 28.92
N LEU A 472 -31.98 1.12 28.04
CA LEU A 472 -30.92 1.28 27.03
C LEU A 472 -31.15 2.55 26.19
N PHE A 473 -32.40 2.83 25.82
CA PHE A 473 -32.82 4.14 25.29
C PHE A 473 -33.38 5.02 26.42
N PRO A 474 -32.69 6.10 26.80
CA PRO A 474 -33.16 6.97 27.89
C PRO A 474 -34.52 7.59 27.57
N LYS A 475 -35.38 7.71 28.59
CA LYS A 475 -36.76 8.21 28.44
C LYS A 475 -36.79 9.64 27.89
N GLU A 476 -35.75 10.42 28.15
CA GLU A 476 -35.58 11.80 27.69
C GLU A 476 -35.46 11.88 26.16
N ARG A 477 -34.95 10.83 25.50
CA ARG A 477 -34.80 10.75 24.05
C ARG A 477 -35.97 10.05 23.34
N PHE A 478 -36.97 9.61 24.09
CA PHE A 478 -38.10 8.84 23.55
C PHE A 478 -38.85 9.61 22.46
N LEU A 479 -39.23 10.87 22.73
CA LEU A 479 -39.98 11.68 21.76
C LEU A 479 -39.14 12.03 20.53
N ASP A 480 -37.84 12.30 20.71
CA ASP A 480 -36.90 12.55 19.63
C ASP A 480 -36.86 11.34 18.68
N LEU A 481 -36.73 10.12 19.23
CA LEU A 481 -36.70 8.87 18.46
C LEU A 481 -38.02 8.59 17.74
N ILE A 482 -39.16 8.77 18.41
CA ILE A 482 -40.48 8.57 17.80
C ILE A 482 -40.73 9.56 16.65
N SER A 483 -40.23 10.79 16.76
CA SER A 483 -40.40 11.82 15.71
C SER A 483 -39.78 11.42 14.37
N THR A 484 -38.74 10.56 14.37
CA THR A 484 -38.04 10.11 13.16
C THR A 484 -38.91 9.27 12.24
N ILE A 485 -40.01 8.70 12.73
CA ILE A 485 -40.91 7.84 11.96
C ILE A 485 -41.70 8.62 10.91
N LYS A 486 -41.84 9.95 11.11
CA LYS A 486 -42.44 10.84 10.12
C LYS A 486 -41.62 10.94 8.83
N LEU A 487 -40.36 10.50 8.85
CA LEU A 487 -39.49 10.45 7.68
C LEU A 487 -39.85 9.22 6.83
N GLU A 488 -40.17 9.45 5.56
CA GLU A 488 -40.56 8.40 4.61
C GLU A 488 -39.37 7.55 4.17
N SER A 489 -38.19 8.15 4.01
CA SER A 489 -36.96 7.45 3.63
C SER A 489 -36.31 6.74 4.81
N GLY A 490 -36.12 5.42 4.70
CA GLY A 490 -35.44 4.62 5.72
C GLY A 490 -33.99 5.06 5.96
N ALA A 491 -33.28 5.51 4.91
CA ALA A 491 -31.91 6.00 5.01
C ALA A 491 -31.83 7.35 5.76
N GLU A 492 -32.74 8.27 5.48
CA GLU A 492 -32.84 9.54 6.21
C GLU A 492 -33.22 9.30 7.66
N ARG A 493 -34.16 8.39 7.92
CA ARG A 493 -34.53 7.97 9.26
C ARG A 493 -33.34 7.42 10.03
N ALA A 494 -32.56 6.52 9.42
CA ALA A 494 -31.35 5.97 10.02
C ALA A 494 -30.33 7.07 10.35
N HIS A 495 -30.14 8.05 9.47
CA HIS A 495 -29.25 9.18 9.73
C HIS A 495 -29.73 10.05 10.91
N HIS A 496 -31.03 10.36 10.99
CA HIS A 496 -31.58 11.10 12.13
C HIS A 496 -31.46 10.33 13.45
N VAL A 497 -31.72 9.01 13.42
CA VAL A 497 -31.53 8.14 14.58
C VAL A 497 -30.07 8.11 15.03
N GLN A 498 -29.11 8.07 14.09
CA GLN A 498 -27.69 8.20 14.39
C GLN A 498 -27.37 9.51 15.11
N GLN A 499 -27.89 10.65 14.64
CA GLN A 499 -27.64 11.95 15.29
C GLN A 499 -28.12 11.97 16.75
N ILE A 500 -29.22 11.28 17.07
CA ILE A 500 -29.72 11.15 18.44
C ILE A 500 -28.80 10.24 19.26
N ILE A 501 -28.45 9.06 18.73
CA ILE A 501 -27.64 8.05 19.42
C ILE A 501 -26.24 8.54 19.75
N VAL A 502 -25.61 9.35 18.90
CA VAL A 502 -24.27 9.92 19.15
C VAL A 502 -24.26 10.85 20.38
N THR A 503 -25.42 11.35 20.83
CA THR A 503 -25.52 12.15 22.07
C THR A 503 -25.53 11.31 23.35
N LEU A 504 -25.64 9.99 23.25
CA LEU A 504 -25.67 9.08 24.40
C LEU A 504 -24.27 8.83 24.97
N PRO A 505 -24.16 8.38 26.24
CA PRO A 505 -22.88 8.00 26.81
C PRO A 505 -22.15 6.94 25.98
N ARG A 506 -20.82 7.07 25.84
CA ARG A 506 -20.00 6.16 25.02
C ARG A 506 -20.15 4.69 25.43
N THR A 507 -20.29 4.42 26.73
CA THR A 507 -20.53 3.08 27.29
C THR A 507 -21.83 2.48 26.75
N VAL A 508 -22.91 3.26 26.74
CA VAL A 508 -24.22 2.85 26.19
C VAL A 508 -24.12 2.59 24.69
N ILE A 509 -23.42 3.45 23.93
CA ILE A 509 -23.23 3.28 22.48
C ILE A 509 -22.49 1.98 22.16
N ILE A 510 -21.47 1.61 22.95
CA ILE A 510 -20.71 0.36 22.76
C ILE A 510 -21.62 -0.87 22.95
N VAL A 511 -22.44 -0.87 24.00
CA VAL A 511 -23.39 -1.96 24.28
C VAL A 511 -24.48 -2.02 23.21
N MET A 512 -25.01 -0.88 22.78
CA MET A 512 -25.97 -0.80 21.67
C MET A 512 -25.37 -1.38 20.39
N ARG A 513 -24.15 -0.98 20.01
CA ARG A 513 -23.47 -1.50 18.82
C ARG A 513 -23.34 -3.01 18.86
N TYR A 514 -22.92 -3.56 20.01
CA TYR A 514 -22.76 -5.01 20.17
C TYR A 514 -24.11 -5.75 20.06
N LEU A 515 -25.15 -5.25 20.72
CA LEU A 515 -26.49 -5.83 20.66
C LEU A 515 -27.09 -5.76 19.24
N PHE A 516 -27.07 -4.60 18.60
CA PHE A 516 -27.71 -4.42 17.29
C PHE A 516 -26.94 -5.06 16.13
N ALA A 517 -25.60 -5.19 16.24
CA ALA A 517 -24.84 -6.03 15.32
C ALA A 517 -25.26 -7.49 15.42
N PHE A 518 -25.42 -8.01 16.64
CA PHE A 518 -25.93 -9.37 16.87
C PHE A 518 -27.36 -9.55 16.35
N LEU A 519 -28.28 -8.62 16.61
CA LEU A 519 -29.66 -8.72 16.12
C LEU A 519 -29.74 -8.62 14.59
N ASN A 520 -28.89 -7.81 13.96
CA ASN A 520 -28.77 -7.77 12.51
C ASN A 520 -28.28 -9.12 11.96
N HIS A 521 -27.21 -9.69 12.54
CA HIS A 521 -26.69 -10.98 12.14
C HIS A 521 -27.71 -12.11 12.31
N LEU A 522 -28.41 -12.16 13.45
CA LEU A 522 -29.47 -13.13 13.73
C LEU A 522 -30.60 -13.06 12.69
N SER A 523 -30.96 -11.85 12.26
CA SER A 523 -32.00 -11.64 11.25
C SER A 523 -31.61 -12.13 9.86
N GLN A 524 -30.32 -12.36 9.57
CA GLN A 524 -29.85 -12.94 8.30
C GLN A 524 -30.19 -14.44 8.20
N TYR A 525 -30.52 -15.09 9.32
CA TYR A 525 -30.96 -16.49 9.39
C TYR A 525 -32.50 -16.61 9.45
N SER A 526 -33.24 -15.57 9.05
CA SER A 526 -34.71 -15.54 9.17
C SER A 526 -35.42 -16.67 8.43
N ASP A 527 -34.81 -17.23 7.38
CA ASP A 527 -35.35 -18.37 6.64
C ASP A 527 -35.41 -19.66 7.48
N GLU A 528 -34.54 -19.79 8.48
CA GLU A 528 -34.47 -20.95 9.37
C GLU A 528 -35.15 -20.67 10.72
N ASN A 529 -34.81 -19.55 11.35
CA ASN A 529 -35.31 -19.20 12.68
C ASN A 529 -36.66 -18.46 12.68
N MET A 530 -37.19 -18.08 11.52
CA MET A 530 -38.47 -17.36 11.35
C MET A 530 -38.53 -15.97 12.01
N MET A 531 -37.37 -15.36 12.31
CA MET A 531 -37.25 -14.07 13.00
C MET A 531 -36.59 -13.01 12.11
N ASP A 532 -37.40 -12.33 11.30
CA ASP A 532 -36.99 -11.15 10.53
C ASP A 532 -36.77 -9.91 11.44
N PRO A 533 -36.19 -8.80 10.91
CA PRO A 533 -35.96 -7.59 11.71
C PRO A 533 -37.23 -7.02 12.36
N TYR A 534 -38.39 -7.22 11.75
CA TYR A 534 -39.67 -6.75 12.28
C TYR A 534 -40.12 -7.58 13.50
N ASN A 535 -40.04 -8.90 13.42
CA ASN A 535 -40.34 -9.82 14.51
C ASN A 535 -39.40 -9.62 15.71
N LEU A 536 -38.12 -9.39 15.45
CA LEU A 536 -37.15 -9.05 16.50
C LEU A 536 -37.47 -7.70 17.15
N ALA A 537 -37.87 -6.70 16.35
CA ALA A 537 -38.26 -5.40 16.86
C ALA A 537 -39.50 -5.45 17.76
N ILE A 538 -40.47 -6.31 17.47
CA ILE A 538 -41.62 -6.55 18.36
C ILE A 538 -41.16 -7.11 19.72
N CYS A 539 -40.16 -8.01 19.73
CA CYS A 539 -39.66 -8.65 20.94
C CYS A 539 -38.80 -7.70 21.79
N PHE A 540 -37.97 -6.88 21.14
CA PHE A 540 -37.02 -5.97 21.80
C PHE A 540 -37.56 -4.56 22.04
N GLY A 541 -38.57 -4.10 21.30
CA GLY A 541 -39.19 -2.78 21.44
C GLY A 541 -39.54 -2.42 22.89
N PRO A 542 -40.45 -3.18 23.54
CA PRO A 542 -40.81 -2.94 24.94
C PRO A 542 -39.65 -3.13 25.93
N THR A 543 -38.63 -3.90 25.55
CA THR A 543 -37.50 -4.26 26.41
C THR A 543 -36.43 -3.16 26.42
N LEU A 544 -36.16 -2.52 25.28
CA LEU A 544 -35.10 -1.52 25.13
C LEU A 544 -35.61 -0.08 25.29
N MET A 545 -36.86 0.17 24.87
CA MET A 545 -37.46 1.51 24.80
C MET A 545 -38.87 1.49 25.40
N PRO A 546 -38.98 1.40 26.75
CA PRO A 546 -40.28 1.38 27.42
C PRO A 546 -41.02 2.70 27.22
N ILE A 547 -42.32 2.61 26.95
CA ILE A 547 -43.19 3.77 26.70
C ILE A 547 -43.37 4.55 28.03
N PRO A 548 -43.06 5.86 28.08
CA PRO A 548 -43.24 6.68 29.30
C PRO A 548 -44.70 6.80 29.75
N ASP A 549 -44.91 6.95 31.06
CA ASP A 549 -46.23 7.15 31.66
C ASP A 549 -46.88 8.43 31.12
N GLY A 550 -48.10 8.30 30.57
CA GLY A 550 -48.86 9.41 29.97
C GLY A 550 -49.05 9.34 28.45
N GLN A 551 -48.46 8.34 27.80
CA GLN A 551 -48.65 8.06 26.37
C GLN A 551 -49.53 6.82 26.18
N ASP A 552 -50.35 6.77 25.12
CA ASP A 552 -51.17 5.58 24.80
C ASP A 552 -50.27 4.42 24.33
N PRO A 553 -50.12 3.35 25.13
CA PRO A 553 -49.20 2.27 24.81
C PRO A 553 -49.58 1.56 23.51
N VAL A 554 -50.87 1.46 23.19
CA VAL A 554 -51.33 0.71 22.01
C VAL A 554 -50.97 1.44 20.72
N ALA A 555 -51.20 2.76 20.67
CA ALA A 555 -50.91 3.58 19.50
C ALA A 555 -49.40 3.75 19.24
N ILE A 556 -48.60 3.83 20.31
CA ILE A 556 -47.17 4.15 20.20
C ILE A 556 -46.29 2.91 20.07
N GLN A 557 -46.76 1.73 20.48
CA GLN A 557 -45.95 0.51 20.36
C GLN A 557 -45.51 0.21 18.91
N ALA A 558 -46.38 0.44 17.93
CA ALA A 558 -46.04 0.28 16.52
C ALA A 558 -44.88 1.21 16.11
N HIS A 559 -44.87 2.42 16.66
CA HIS A 559 -43.84 3.41 16.42
C HIS A 559 -42.49 3.00 17.05
N VAL A 560 -42.51 2.50 18.30
CA VAL A 560 -41.31 1.95 18.97
C VAL A 560 -40.71 0.81 18.14
N ASN A 561 -41.55 -0.11 17.68
CA ASN A 561 -41.09 -1.26 16.89
C ASN A 561 -40.45 -0.80 15.57
N GLU A 562 -40.98 0.23 14.93
CA GLU A 562 -40.41 0.75 13.68
C GLU A 562 -39.04 1.43 13.90
N VAL A 563 -38.84 2.12 15.04
CA VAL A 563 -37.52 2.65 15.43
C VAL A 563 -36.51 1.52 15.62
N ILE A 564 -36.86 0.51 16.43
CA ILE A 564 -35.95 -0.62 16.69
C ILE A 564 -35.63 -1.39 15.41
N LYS A 565 -36.62 -1.63 14.54
CA LYS A 565 -36.43 -2.24 13.21
C LYS A 565 -35.45 -1.43 12.36
N THR A 566 -35.61 -0.10 12.34
CA THR A 566 -34.69 0.79 11.59
C THR A 566 -33.25 0.64 12.10
N ILE A 567 -33.06 0.54 13.41
CA ILE A 567 -31.72 0.36 14.02
C ILE A 567 -31.14 -1.03 13.69
N ILE A 568 -31.95 -2.09 13.71
CA ILE A 568 -31.49 -3.44 13.33
C ILE A 568 -31.03 -3.46 11.86
N ILE A 569 -31.84 -2.91 10.93
CA ILE A 569 -31.54 -2.94 9.49
C ILE A 569 -30.31 -2.07 9.17
N HIS A 570 -30.24 -0.86 9.72
CA HIS A 570 -29.19 0.12 9.40
C HIS A 570 -28.10 0.23 10.48
N ASN A 571 -27.83 -0.87 11.19
CA ASN A 571 -26.90 -0.89 12.32
C ASN A 571 -25.50 -0.36 11.96
N GLU A 572 -24.96 -0.70 10.79
CA GLU A 572 -23.62 -0.26 10.33
C GLU A 572 -23.55 1.26 10.11
N VAL A 573 -24.63 1.84 9.58
CA VAL A 573 -24.73 3.29 9.34
C VAL A 573 -24.87 4.03 10.66
N ILE A 574 -25.67 3.50 11.59
CA ILE A 574 -25.95 4.12 12.88
C ILE A 574 -24.75 4.00 13.84
N PHE A 575 -24.02 2.89 13.80
CA PHE A 575 -22.88 2.60 14.67
C PHE A 575 -21.56 2.36 13.89
N PRO A 576 -20.99 3.38 13.23
CA PRO A 576 -19.78 3.22 12.43
C PRO A 576 -18.55 2.84 13.29
N SER A 577 -17.70 1.97 12.75
CA SER A 577 -16.54 1.37 13.44
C SER A 577 -15.48 2.38 13.96
N HIS A 578 -15.54 3.64 13.52
CA HIS A 578 -14.49 4.64 13.73
C HIS A 578 -14.65 5.52 15.00
N LEU A 579 -15.69 5.35 15.81
CA LEU A 579 -15.95 6.20 16.99
C LEU A 579 -15.26 5.74 18.29
N THR A 580 -14.31 4.79 18.21
CA THR A 580 -13.60 4.26 19.39
C THR A 580 -12.08 4.32 19.26
N ALA A 581 -11.49 5.49 19.50
CA ALA A 581 -10.11 5.59 19.98
C ALA A 581 -9.95 6.80 20.90
N PRO A 582 -9.60 6.64 22.19
CA PRO A 582 -9.06 7.74 22.99
C PRO A 582 -7.67 8.12 22.47
N THR A 583 -7.43 9.42 22.42
CA THR A 583 -6.15 10.05 22.07
C THR A 583 -5.05 9.64 23.06
N VAL A 584 -4.04 8.91 22.57
CA VAL A 584 -2.69 8.90 23.16
C VAL A 584 -1.77 9.62 22.16
N SER A 585 -1.44 10.87 22.48
CA SER A 585 -0.26 11.58 21.97
C SER A 585 1.00 10.84 22.49
N GLN A 586 2.07 10.54 21.76
CA GLN A 586 2.64 11.11 20.53
C GLN A 586 3.67 10.10 19.95
N ALA A 587 3.58 9.78 18.65
CA ALA A 587 4.68 9.82 17.69
C ALA A 587 4.11 9.65 16.27
N PRO A 588 4.70 10.30 15.24
CA PRO A 588 3.94 10.75 14.08
C PRO A 588 4.01 9.74 12.92
N SER A 589 2.88 9.46 12.28
CA SER A 589 2.90 9.04 10.88
C SER A 589 1.67 9.53 10.12
N MET A 590 1.99 10.32 9.09
CA MET A 590 1.39 10.37 7.76
C MET A 590 -0.13 10.23 7.64
N ARG A 591 -0.74 11.37 7.31
CA ARG A 591 -2.07 11.45 6.71
C ARG A 591 -2.05 10.81 5.31
N LEU A 592 -2.85 9.78 5.12
CA LEU A 592 -3.42 9.40 3.83
C LEU A 592 -4.93 9.62 3.93
N THR A 593 -5.40 10.66 3.24
CA THR A 593 -6.83 10.92 3.03
C THR A 593 -7.34 10.07 1.88
N THR A 594 -8.50 9.47 2.13
CA THR A 594 -9.39 8.77 1.20
C THR A 594 -9.50 9.41 -0.18
N GLY A 595 -9.31 8.59 -1.22
CA GLY A 595 -9.69 8.93 -2.59
C GLY A 595 -11.19 8.72 -2.84
N PRO A 596 -11.81 9.46 -3.78
CA PRO A 596 -13.08 9.09 -4.36
C PRO A 596 -12.87 8.14 -5.53
N SER A 597 -13.84 7.23 -5.70
CA SER A 597 -14.03 6.40 -6.87
C SER A 597 -14.11 7.23 -8.14
N HIS A 598 -13.13 7.09 -9.01
CA HIS A 598 -13.31 7.13 -10.46
C HIS A 598 -12.28 6.16 -11.05
N THR A 599 -12.75 5.16 -11.76
CA THR A 599 -11.94 4.46 -12.75
C THR A 599 -11.60 5.44 -13.87
N PRO A 600 -10.32 5.55 -14.23
CA PRO A 600 -9.99 5.70 -15.64
C PRO A 600 -9.09 4.56 -16.09
N VAL A 601 -9.46 4.09 -17.27
CA VAL A 601 -8.68 3.30 -18.20
C VAL A 601 -7.24 3.80 -18.25
N MET A 602 -6.28 2.86 -18.19
CA MET A 602 -4.89 3.12 -18.54
C MET A 602 -4.79 3.61 -19.98
N THR A 603 -4.56 4.91 -20.15
CA THR A 603 -3.87 5.48 -21.30
C THR A 603 -2.95 6.59 -20.80
N VAL A 604 -1.70 6.26 -20.45
CA VAL A 604 -0.67 7.28 -20.23
C VAL A 604 0.08 7.48 -21.53
N SER A 605 -0.40 8.48 -22.27
CA SER A 605 0.36 9.19 -23.29
C SER A 605 1.62 9.81 -22.68
N ASN A 606 2.72 9.64 -23.41
CA ASN A 606 3.89 10.52 -23.38
C ASN A 606 3.48 11.99 -23.56
N MET A 607 3.25 12.74 -22.48
CA MET A 607 3.05 14.20 -22.53
C MET A 607 3.40 14.89 -21.20
N GLY A 608 4.42 14.42 -20.49
CA GLY A 608 4.96 15.09 -19.29
C GLY A 608 6.11 16.06 -19.58
N PHE A 609 6.78 15.92 -20.72
CA PHE A 609 8.01 16.67 -21.02
C PHE A 609 7.79 17.97 -21.81
N LEU A 610 6.58 18.18 -22.36
CA LEU A 610 6.26 19.38 -23.14
C LEU A 610 5.66 20.54 -22.31
N TYR A 611 5.14 20.28 -21.10
CA TYR A 611 4.51 21.34 -20.30
C TYR A 611 5.50 22.29 -19.63
N PHE A 612 6.75 21.86 -19.41
CA PHE A 612 7.79 22.71 -18.86
C PHE A 612 8.41 23.66 -19.90
N PHE A 613 8.33 23.32 -21.19
CA PHE A 613 8.83 24.16 -22.29
C PHE A 613 7.83 25.23 -22.74
N ARG A 614 6.53 25.01 -22.52
CA ARG A 614 5.49 25.98 -22.90
C ARG A 614 5.46 27.20 -21.98
N HIS A 615 5.79 27.04 -20.70
CA HIS A 615 5.71 28.12 -19.72
C HIS A 615 6.91 29.07 -19.68
N SER A 616 8.00 28.78 -20.42
CA SER A 616 9.15 29.69 -20.58
C SER A 616 9.14 30.48 -21.90
N VAL A 617 8.15 30.27 -22.77
CA VAL A 617 8.04 30.95 -24.08
C VAL A 617 6.93 32.01 -24.12
N GLU A 618 6.11 32.12 -23.07
CA GLU A 618 4.96 33.06 -23.03
C GLU A 618 5.28 34.39 -22.32
N GLU A 619 6.53 34.62 -21.91
CA GLU A 619 7.04 35.93 -21.47
C GLU A 619 8.27 36.35 -22.30
N ARG A 620 8.03 36.80 -23.52
CA ARG A 620 8.69 37.99 -24.08
C ARG A 620 8.15 38.36 -25.45
N ASP A 621 7.94 39.66 -25.60
CA ASP A 621 7.39 40.34 -26.76
C ASP A 621 7.82 39.81 -28.13
N SER A 622 6.81 39.77 -28.99
CA SER A 622 6.88 39.63 -30.44
C SER A 622 8.02 40.47 -31.06
N LYS A 623 9.11 39.80 -31.48
CA LYS A 623 9.92 40.09 -32.69
C LYS A 623 11.11 39.11 -32.85
N ARG A 624 11.05 38.29 -33.90
CA ARG A 624 12.11 37.44 -34.51
C ARG A 624 12.77 36.37 -33.62
N VAL A 625 12.25 35.15 -33.69
CA VAL A 625 13.05 33.94 -33.48
C VAL A 625 13.82 33.64 -34.78
N PRO A 626 15.16 33.51 -34.77
CA PRO A 626 15.93 33.17 -35.98
C PRO A 626 15.65 31.73 -36.43
N TRP A 627 15.50 31.52 -37.73
CA TRP A 627 15.27 30.20 -38.35
C TRP A 627 16.34 29.15 -37.99
N ASP A 628 17.54 29.58 -37.59
CA ASP A 628 18.65 28.71 -37.17
C ASP A 628 18.37 27.97 -35.85
N PHE A 629 17.55 28.55 -34.97
CA PHE A 629 17.16 27.93 -33.69
C PHE A 629 16.16 26.78 -33.90
N LEU A 630 15.30 26.90 -34.91
CA LEU A 630 14.38 25.84 -35.32
C LEU A 630 15.12 24.70 -36.02
N LEU A 631 16.15 25.00 -36.82
CA LEU A 631 16.94 23.99 -37.51
C LEU A 631 17.79 23.17 -36.53
N CYS A 632 18.38 23.82 -35.52
CA CYS A 632 19.17 23.14 -34.49
C CYS A 632 18.29 22.24 -33.59
N ALA A 633 17.11 22.72 -33.19
CA ALA A 633 16.14 21.90 -32.46
C ALA A 633 15.62 20.72 -33.30
N PHE A 634 15.45 20.90 -34.61
CA PHE A 634 15.02 19.83 -35.52
C PHE A 634 16.10 18.76 -35.75
N CYS A 635 17.38 19.16 -35.83
CA CYS A 635 18.50 18.22 -35.92
C CYS A 635 18.70 17.41 -34.63
N ILE A 636 18.55 18.04 -33.45
CA ILE A 636 18.62 17.35 -32.15
C ILE A 636 17.45 16.37 -31.99
N PHE A 637 16.25 16.76 -32.44
CA PHE A 637 15.08 15.89 -32.44
C PHE A 637 15.26 14.66 -33.36
N LEU A 638 15.83 14.85 -34.56
CA LEU A 638 16.13 13.74 -35.48
C LEU A 638 17.26 12.83 -34.98
N PHE A 639 18.25 13.37 -34.27
CA PHE A 639 19.33 12.58 -33.67
C PHE A 639 18.83 11.73 -32.48
N LEU A 640 17.96 12.31 -31.64
CA LEU A 640 17.31 11.58 -30.54
C LEU A 640 16.31 10.52 -31.05
N LEU A 641 15.60 10.77 -32.14
CA LEU A 641 14.74 9.76 -32.75
C LEU A 641 15.55 8.58 -33.29
N ARG A 642 16.71 8.84 -33.91
CA ARG A 642 17.56 7.79 -34.47
C ARG A 642 18.22 6.92 -33.39
N ALA A 643 18.60 7.51 -32.26
CA ALA A 643 19.15 6.80 -31.10
C ALA A 643 18.12 5.99 -30.30
N LEU A 644 16.82 6.15 -30.56
CA LEU A 644 15.74 5.35 -29.97
C LEU A 644 15.23 4.24 -30.89
N THR A 645 15.70 4.19 -32.14
CA THR A 645 15.29 3.21 -33.16
C THR A 645 16.42 2.26 -33.61
N GLU A 646 17.63 2.42 -33.08
CA GLU A 646 18.73 1.46 -33.10
C GLU A 646 18.95 0.92 -31.68
#